data_AF-A0AAV7EY92-F1
#
_entry.id   AF-A0AAV7EY92-F1
#
_cell.length_a   1.000
_cell.length_b   1.000
_cell.length_c   1.000
_cell.angle_alpha   90.00
_cell.angle_beta   90.00
_cell.angle_gamma   90.00
#
_symmetry.space_group_name_H-M   'P 1'
#
loop_
_entity.id
_entity.type
_entity.pdbx_description
1 polymer ?
#
loop_
_entity_poly.entity_id
_entity_poly.type
_entity_poly.pdbx_seq_one_letter_code
_entity_poly.pdbx_strand_id
1 'polypeptide(L)'
;MATFTFVLLVTVFHFLSKIPPSEQLLDAASPYLSPAVFPSNYRQMLDNFKIFAYDAQKDEAFSTQAEILFHKYLLRSPFLTSDPSLAHLFYLSLPSQNPRSIARLIRNLRQEYPFWNQTLGADHFFLSCDGIGIESDRNLVEMRKNSVLISCFPATEGKFIPHKDLVLPSLSLNLPLSTENRHFLGFLHGEEIDKFASSVLIELRNDPAFLVEANPLDSHTYAERLWSSRYCLFFYGSRRFPVGEALRSGCVPVVIADRPIVDLPFSDVLRWTDIAVFLHTDDGGNVKQALEEIPGDRYRKMQASGAQASVHFQWDEGYEYGEGSPGQHFSQSAYEEALDALSSLIIRRTRADGSNKGDRFDLLFDYLKILDLDGPVSEMKIIHVAGTKGKGSTCTFAESILRHCGFRTGLFTSPHLIDVRERFRLDGVEISKEKFLAYFWWCWDRLKDKTNEDVPMPNYFRFLTLLGFKIFAAEQVDVAILEVGLGGKFDATNVVKKPVVCGISSLGYDHMEILGNTLGEIAGEKAGILKDGVPAFTVSQPEEAMAVIKNKASQLAVPLQVAPPLGIGLLNGRQLGLHGDHQYLNAGLAIALCRTWLQKTGHIKDMNLDQASSLPDEFVEGLATANLQGRAQVIIDPHIDAQSEGSCKFGGLVFFLDGAHSPESMEECAKWFSHAVQEDIQKLTSEEQHHTVQNIKQDEGKNLPVDLIKDVSSVKNSQRILLFNCMSVRDPQLLLPRLLNACASHGIYFQKALFVPNQSLFNKVGSHALPTSEPQVDLSWQRTLQRVWENLLFANKAIGSRDAIGKDAEYSSNSEDSKTSVVFSSLPVALKWLRDSSQENRSIRFQVLVTGSLHLVGDLIRLLKK
;
A
#
# COMPACT_ATOMS: atom_id res chain seq x y z
N MET A 1 3.80 29.10 21.90
CA MET A 1 4.63 29.41 20.71
C MET A 1 5.79 28.44 20.58
N ALA A 2 6.74 28.36 21.52
CA ALA A 2 7.91 27.44 21.41
C ALA A 2 7.55 25.95 21.16
N THR A 3 6.48 25.43 21.80
CA THR A 3 5.97 24.07 21.56
C THR A 3 5.40 23.88 20.14
N PHE A 4 4.81 24.92 19.55
CA PHE A 4 4.19 24.88 18.22
C PHE A 4 5.22 25.01 17.10
N THR A 5 6.24 25.85 17.29
CA THR A 5 7.39 25.98 16.37
C THR A 5 8.17 24.67 16.27
N PHE A 6 8.39 23.99 17.40
CA PHE A 6 9.01 22.66 17.41
C PHE A 6 8.18 21.62 16.65
N VAL A 7 6.87 21.58 16.85
CA VAL A 7 5.99 20.61 16.17
C VAL A 7 5.92 20.89 14.66
N LEU A 8 5.79 22.14 14.24
CA LEU A 8 5.76 22.53 12.82
C LEU A 8 7.12 22.28 12.13
N LEU A 9 8.23 22.42 12.86
CA LEU A 9 9.57 22.07 12.38
C LEU A 9 9.72 20.55 12.21
N VAL A 10 9.09 19.74 13.06
CA VAL A 10 9.03 18.29 12.89
C VAL A 10 8.13 17.89 11.71
N THR A 11 7.08 18.67 11.40
CA THR A 11 6.29 18.52 10.16
C THR A 11 7.16 18.76 8.92
N VAL A 12 7.93 19.85 8.90
CA VAL A 12 8.91 20.14 7.83
C VAL A 12 9.96 19.03 7.74
N PHE A 13 10.42 18.52 8.88
CA PHE A 13 11.38 17.41 8.97
C PHE A 13 10.81 16.11 8.37
N HIS A 14 9.54 15.79 8.63
CA HIS A 14 8.84 14.63 8.06
C HIS A 14 8.69 14.72 6.53
N PHE A 15 8.51 15.93 5.99
CA PHE A 15 8.41 16.12 4.54
C PHE A 15 9.74 15.99 3.81
N LEU A 16 10.86 16.02 4.53
CA LEU A 16 12.20 16.07 3.95
C LEU A 16 13.03 14.80 4.24
N SER A 17 12.58 13.89 5.11
CA SER A 17 13.38 12.71 5.52
C SER A 17 12.69 11.37 5.21
N LYS A 18 13.41 10.48 4.49
CA LYS A 18 13.00 9.10 4.12
C LYS A 18 13.14 8.07 5.25
N ILE A 19 13.69 8.46 6.40
CA ILE A 19 14.06 7.56 7.48
C ILE A 19 13.48 8.11 8.78
N PRO A 20 12.63 7.35 9.52
CA PRO A 20 12.20 7.79 10.84
C PRO A 20 13.42 7.92 11.76
N PRO A 21 13.49 8.96 12.62
CA PRO A 21 14.67 9.23 13.46
C PRO A 21 15.09 8.07 14.37
N SER A 22 14.26 7.03 14.52
CA SER A 22 14.57 5.82 15.28
C SER A 22 15.48 4.79 14.61
N GLU A 23 15.76 4.91 13.30
CA GLU A 23 16.66 3.98 12.57
C GLU A 23 18.12 4.45 12.50
N GLN A 24 18.41 5.69 12.92
CA GLN A 24 19.80 6.15 13.04
C GLN A 24 20.36 5.66 14.38
N LEU A 25 21.11 4.56 14.31
CA LEU A 25 21.91 3.99 15.39
C LEU A 25 22.56 5.08 16.25
N LEU A 26 22.42 4.92 17.56
CA LEU A 26 23.11 5.65 18.63
C LEU A 26 24.62 5.48 18.48
N ASP A 27 25.22 6.26 17.59
CA ASP A 27 26.67 6.39 17.46
C ASP A 27 27.13 7.70 18.10
N ALA A 28 28.38 7.77 18.57
CA ALA A 28 28.90 8.88 19.39
C ALA A 28 28.94 10.27 18.71
N ALA A 29 28.49 10.38 17.45
CA ALA A 29 28.55 11.57 16.61
C ALA A 29 27.19 11.98 16.00
N SER A 30 26.09 11.87 16.77
CA SER A 30 24.77 12.35 16.32
C SER A 30 24.77 13.88 16.08
N PRO A 31 24.28 14.37 14.92
CA PRO A 31 24.14 15.80 14.62
C PRO A 31 22.99 16.47 15.38
N TYR A 32 22.15 15.72 16.10
CA TYR A 32 20.98 16.25 16.78
C TYR A 32 21.31 16.90 18.13
N LEU A 33 20.59 17.97 18.47
CA LEU A 33 20.66 18.61 19.78
C LEU A 33 20.17 17.69 20.91
N SER A 34 19.13 16.89 20.65
CA SER A 34 18.49 15.99 21.63
C SER A 34 18.20 14.58 21.06
N PRO A 35 19.23 13.77 20.75
CA PRO A 35 19.07 12.48 20.05
C PRO A 35 18.26 11.44 20.82
N ALA A 36 18.22 11.50 22.16
CA ALA A 36 17.47 10.55 22.97
C ALA A 36 15.95 10.81 23.01
N VAL A 37 15.54 12.07 22.79
CA VAL A 37 14.15 12.53 23.00
C VAL A 37 13.46 12.84 21.68
N PHE A 38 14.22 13.26 20.67
CA PHE A 38 13.69 13.61 19.36
C PHE A 38 12.92 12.45 18.69
N PRO A 39 13.42 11.19 18.67
CA PRO A 39 12.69 10.08 18.04
C PRO A 39 11.36 9.76 18.72
N SER A 40 11.27 9.84 20.06
CA SER A 40 10.03 9.58 20.78
C SER A 40 8.99 10.67 20.54
N ASN A 41 9.40 11.94 20.56
CA ASN A 41 8.51 13.08 20.29
C ASN A 41 8.02 13.08 18.84
N TYR A 42 8.89 12.67 17.90
CA TYR A 42 8.53 12.50 16.50
C TYR A 42 7.39 11.49 16.30
N ARG A 43 7.48 10.33 16.97
CA ARG A 43 6.41 9.31 16.91
C ARG A 43 5.10 9.81 17.52
N GLN A 44 5.14 10.43 18.70
CA GLN A 44 3.95 10.98 19.33
C GLN A 44 3.24 12.02 18.47
N MET A 45 4.00 12.81 17.70
CA MET A 45 3.46 13.79 16.77
C MET A 45 2.72 13.11 15.60
N LEU A 46 3.29 12.04 15.00
CA LEU A 46 2.64 11.32 13.90
C LEU A 46 1.26 10.78 14.26
N ASP A 47 1.09 10.31 15.50
CA ASP A 47 -0.15 9.69 15.93
C ASP A 47 -1.24 10.72 16.28
N ASN A 48 -0.86 11.87 16.85
CA ASN A 48 -1.81 12.77 17.51
C ASN A 48 -1.94 14.16 16.87
N PHE A 49 -0.94 14.64 16.13
CA PHE A 49 -0.92 16.02 15.67
C PHE A 49 -1.87 16.25 14.48
N LYS A 50 -2.61 17.37 14.52
CA LYS A 50 -3.63 17.71 13.52
C LYS A 50 -3.57 19.18 13.11
N ILE A 51 -3.77 19.45 11.83
CA ILE A 51 -3.72 20.75 11.16
C ILE A 51 -4.99 20.92 10.34
N PHE A 52 -5.66 22.06 10.48
CA PHE A 52 -6.76 22.45 9.61
C PHE A 52 -6.29 23.51 8.60
N ALA A 53 -6.54 23.30 7.31
CA ALA A 53 -6.19 24.24 6.26
C ALA A 53 -7.42 25.05 5.81
N TYR A 54 -7.32 26.38 5.84
CA TYR A 54 -8.38 27.24 5.28
C TYR A 54 -8.36 27.17 3.75
N ASP A 55 -9.56 26.99 3.16
CA ASP A 55 -9.92 27.00 1.73
C ASP A 55 -8.70 26.99 0.78
N ALA A 56 -8.08 25.81 0.63
CA ALA A 56 -6.83 25.63 -0.10
C ALA A 56 -7.06 25.82 -1.61
N GLN A 57 -6.84 27.04 -2.11
CA GLN A 57 -6.93 27.35 -3.55
C GLN A 57 -5.73 26.78 -4.34
N LYS A 58 -5.88 26.76 -5.68
CA LYS A 58 -4.91 26.25 -6.67
C LYS A 58 -3.50 26.84 -6.49
N ASP A 59 -2.49 26.07 -6.91
CA ASP A 59 -1.03 26.33 -6.84
C ASP A 59 -0.54 27.70 -7.39
N GLU A 60 -1.39 28.51 -8.03
CA GLU A 60 -1.05 29.73 -8.76
C GLU A 60 -0.51 30.90 -7.89
N ALA A 61 -0.50 30.77 -6.56
CA ALA A 61 -0.17 31.86 -5.63
C ALA A 61 1.27 31.83 -5.04
N PHE A 62 2.03 30.76 -5.26
CA PHE A 62 3.38 30.59 -4.69
C PHE A 62 4.47 31.10 -5.66
N SER A 63 5.51 31.77 -5.13
CA SER A 63 6.54 32.41 -5.95
C SER A 63 7.79 31.54 -6.13
N THR A 64 7.97 30.52 -5.29
CA THR A 64 9.14 29.64 -5.33
C THR A 64 8.75 28.16 -5.35
N GLN A 65 9.63 27.32 -5.91
CA GLN A 65 9.42 25.88 -5.98
C GLN A 65 9.41 25.21 -4.59
N ALA A 66 10.15 25.75 -3.61
CA ALA A 66 10.11 25.26 -2.23
C ALA A 66 8.75 25.52 -1.57
N GLU A 67 8.10 26.65 -1.90
CA GLU A 67 6.76 26.95 -1.40
C GLU A 67 5.71 26.00 -1.96
N ILE A 68 5.77 25.75 -3.27
CA ILE A 68 4.90 24.80 -3.97
C ILE A 68 5.03 23.41 -3.35
N LEU A 69 6.26 22.93 -3.15
CA LEU A 69 6.51 21.61 -2.56
C LEU A 69 6.00 21.54 -1.11
N PHE A 70 6.30 22.53 -0.27
CA PHE A 70 5.80 22.54 1.11
C PHE A 70 4.27 22.54 1.16
N HIS A 71 3.62 23.37 0.35
CA HIS A 71 2.15 23.42 0.27
C HIS A 71 1.57 22.07 -0.16
N LYS A 72 2.11 21.49 -1.23
CA LYS A 72 1.70 20.17 -1.74
C LYS A 72 1.89 19.07 -0.70
N TYR A 73 2.98 19.10 0.06
CA TYR A 73 3.26 18.12 1.11
C TYR A 73 2.35 18.26 2.31
N LEU A 74 2.11 19.48 2.77
CA LEU A 74 1.20 19.75 3.87
C LEU A 74 -0.21 19.23 3.56
N LEU A 75 -0.71 19.51 2.34
CA LEU A 75 -2.05 19.11 1.90
C LEU A 75 -2.23 17.59 1.72
N ARG A 76 -1.14 16.83 1.79
CA ARG A 76 -1.12 15.38 1.61
C ARG A 76 -0.67 14.65 2.86
N SER A 77 -0.42 15.39 3.93
CA SER A 77 0.15 14.86 5.16
C SER A 77 -0.91 14.21 6.06
N PRO A 78 -0.54 13.19 6.86
CA PRO A 78 -1.46 12.58 7.84
C PRO A 78 -1.87 13.54 8.97
N PHE A 79 -1.29 14.74 9.00
CA PHE A 79 -1.63 15.79 9.94
C PHE A 79 -2.91 16.53 9.55
N LEU A 80 -3.43 16.43 8.32
CA LEU A 80 -4.65 17.14 7.97
C LEU A 80 -5.87 16.60 8.74
N THR A 81 -6.79 17.51 9.06
CA THR A 81 -8.14 17.20 9.55
C THR A 81 -9.16 18.04 8.80
N SER A 82 -10.27 17.41 8.42
CA SER A 82 -11.45 18.11 7.88
C SER A 82 -12.30 18.74 8.99
N ASP A 83 -12.13 18.30 10.24
CA ASP A 83 -12.79 18.88 11.41
C ASP A 83 -11.86 19.91 12.08
N PRO A 84 -12.19 21.22 12.03
CA PRO A 84 -11.38 22.27 12.65
C PRO A 84 -11.38 22.22 14.19
N SER A 85 -12.31 21.52 14.83
CA SER A 85 -12.34 21.38 16.29
C SER A 85 -11.25 20.44 16.83
N LEU A 86 -10.75 19.53 15.98
CA LEU A 86 -9.66 18.61 16.29
C LEU A 86 -8.28 19.20 15.96
N ALA A 87 -8.22 20.39 15.36
CA ALA A 87 -6.99 21.00 14.88
C ALA A 87 -6.16 21.58 16.02
N HIS A 88 -4.86 21.33 15.98
CA HIS A 88 -3.87 21.92 16.88
C HIS A 88 -3.23 23.18 16.29
N LEU A 89 -3.14 23.25 14.96
CA LEU A 89 -2.68 24.43 14.20
C LEU A 89 -3.57 24.66 12.98
N PHE A 90 -3.56 25.89 12.50
CA PHE A 90 -4.32 26.33 11.34
C PHE A 90 -3.41 26.87 10.23
N TYR A 91 -3.57 26.35 9.03
CA TYR A 91 -2.78 26.76 7.87
C TYR A 91 -3.51 27.77 7.00
N LEU A 92 -2.84 28.88 6.68
CA LEU A 92 -3.33 29.93 5.79
C LEU A 92 -2.62 29.84 4.43
N SER A 93 -3.37 29.46 3.40
CA SER A 93 -2.92 29.63 2.01
C SER A 93 -3.14 31.08 1.58
N LEU A 94 -2.07 31.76 1.17
CA LEU A 94 -2.13 33.16 0.79
C LEU A 94 -2.26 33.28 -0.74
N PRO A 95 -3.41 33.71 -1.29
CA PRO A 95 -3.67 33.72 -2.73
C PRO A 95 -2.92 34.84 -3.47
N SER A 96 -2.22 35.72 -2.75
CA SER A 96 -1.45 36.83 -3.30
C SER A 96 -0.46 37.33 -2.25
N GLN A 97 0.72 37.75 -2.70
CA GLN A 97 1.69 38.48 -1.85
C GLN A 97 1.29 39.97 -1.67
N ASN A 98 0.18 40.42 -2.27
CA ASN A 98 -0.33 41.77 -2.08
C ASN A 98 -0.94 41.93 -0.68
N PRO A 99 -0.43 42.84 0.17
CA PRO A 99 -0.88 42.91 1.54
C PRO A 99 -2.35 43.31 1.69
N ARG A 100 -2.92 44.13 0.79
CA ARG A 100 -4.35 44.48 0.83
C ARG A 100 -5.26 43.26 0.58
N SER A 101 -4.85 42.37 -0.31
CA SER A 101 -5.55 41.12 -0.59
C SER A 101 -5.52 40.20 0.64
N ILE A 102 -4.36 40.10 1.30
CA ILE A 102 -4.17 39.32 2.52
C ILE A 102 -5.00 39.89 3.67
N ALA A 103 -4.98 41.22 3.87
CA ALA A 103 -5.78 41.89 4.89
C ALA A 103 -7.29 41.61 4.72
N ARG A 104 -7.77 41.60 3.47
CA ARG A 104 -9.16 41.24 3.15
C ARG A 104 -9.46 39.77 3.43
N LEU A 105 -8.54 38.86 3.09
CA LEU A 105 -8.67 37.44 3.40
C LEU A 105 -8.82 37.21 4.92
N ILE A 106 -7.91 37.77 5.72
CA ILE A 106 -7.97 37.62 7.18
C ILE A 106 -9.26 38.22 7.74
N ARG A 107 -9.72 39.36 7.21
CA ARG A 107 -11.00 39.96 7.61
C ARG A 107 -12.19 39.03 7.35
N ASN A 108 -12.21 38.37 6.19
CA ASN A 108 -13.27 37.42 5.84
C ASN A 108 -13.20 36.18 6.75
N LEU A 109 -12.00 35.62 6.95
CA LEU A 109 -11.79 34.47 7.83
C LEU A 109 -12.27 34.75 9.27
N ARG A 110 -12.03 35.96 9.78
CA ARG A 110 -12.52 36.39 11.10
C ARG A 110 -14.03 36.50 11.21
N GLN A 111 -14.74 36.69 10.08
CA GLN A 111 -16.19 36.74 10.05
C GLN A 111 -16.80 35.35 9.90
N GLU A 112 -16.16 34.51 9.09
CA GLU A 112 -16.66 33.18 8.73
C GLU A 112 -16.33 32.11 9.77
N TYR A 113 -15.15 32.20 10.40
CA TYR A 113 -14.65 31.19 11.33
C TYR A 113 -14.35 31.79 12.72
N PRO A 114 -14.80 31.16 13.82
CA PRO A 114 -14.56 31.67 15.17
C PRO A 114 -13.10 31.50 15.63
N PHE A 115 -12.35 30.55 15.04
CA PHE A 115 -11.03 30.11 15.53
C PHE A 115 -9.97 31.21 15.53
N TRP A 116 -9.90 32.04 14.47
CA TRP A 116 -8.96 33.17 14.43
C TRP A 116 -9.12 34.11 15.63
N ASN A 117 -10.36 34.42 16.00
CA ASN A 117 -10.64 35.38 17.06
C ASN A 117 -10.38 34.81 18.47
N GLN A 118 -10.28 33.47 18.62
CA GLN A 118 -9.98 32.83 19.91
C GLN A 118 -8.54 33.08 20.36
N THR A 119 -7.61 33.06 19.41
CA THR A 119 -6.15 33.15 19.67
C THR A 119 -5.52 34.40 19.07
N LEU A 120 -6.29 35.18 18.30
CA LEU A 120 -5.81 36.28 17.46
C LEU A 120 -4.75 35.83 16.43
N GLY A 121 -4.85 34.60 15.94
CA GLY A 121 -3.94 34.05 14.94
C GLY A 121 -2.69 33.36 15.52
N ALA A 122 -2.63 33.11 16.83
CA ALA A 122 -1.42 32.59 17.49
C ALA A 122 -1.20 31.07 17.27
N ASP A 123 -2.23 30.35 16.86
CA ASP A 123 -2.24 28.95 16.43
C ASP A 123 -2.26 28.83 14.89
N HIS A 124 -2.00 29.93 14.19
CA HIS A 124 -1.95 29.96 12.73
C HIS A 124 -0.53 30.01 12.21
N PHE A 125 -0.32 29.47 11.03
CA PHE A 125 0.92 29.61 10.29
C PHE A 125 0.68 29.80 8.79
N PHE A 126 1.64 30.42 8.13
CA PHE A 126 1.59 30.72 6.70
C PHE A 126 2.97 30.68 6.07
N LEU A 127 3.01 30.57 4.76
CA LEU A 127 4.21 30.40 3.96
C LEU A 127 4.46 31.65 3.10
N SER A 128 5.67 32.21 3.17
CA SER A 128 6.09 33.34 2.32
C SER A 128 7.62 33.46 2.32
N CYS A 129 8.28 33.08 1.24
CA CYS A 129 9.74 33.13 1.13
C CYS A 129 10.28 34.56 1.10
N ASP A 130 9.57 35.48 0.47
CA ASP A 130 9.92 36.91 0.46
C ASP A 130 9.49 37.65 1.74
N GLY A 131 8.66 37.01 2.57
CA GLY A 131 8.04 37.59 3.76
C GLY A 131 7.08 38.75 3.46
N ILE A 132 6.16 39.01 4.40
CA ILE A 132 5.11 40.03 4.22
C ILE A 132 5.56 41.39 4.81
N GLY A 133 5.38 42.45 4.02
CA GLY A 133 5.65 43.83 4.44
C GLY A 133 4.76 44.32 5.58
N ILE A 134 5.20 45.35 6.31
CA ILE A 134 4.41 45.98 7.37
C ILE A 134 3.56 47.08 6.72
N GLU A 135 2.28 46.80 6.50
CA GLU A 135 1.28 47.84 6.18
C GLU A 135 0.48 48.22 7.44
N SER A 136 -0.13 49.41 7.44
CA SER A 136 -0.91 49.95 8.57
C SER A 136 -2.26 49.25 8.81
N ASP A 137 -2.57 48.17 8.10
CA ASP A 137 -3.79 47.38 8.33
C ASP A 137 -3.62 46.48 9.56
N ARG A 138 -4.53 46.64 10.52
CA ARG A 138 -4.55 45.90 11.78
C ARG A 138 -4.48 44.38 11.61
N ASN A 139 -5.12 43.82 10.57
CA ASN A 139 -5.17 42.36 10.37
C ASN A 139 -3.80 41.79 9.98
N LEU A 140 -3.02 42.53 9.19
CA LEU A 140 -1.66 42.11 8.80
C LEU A 140 -0.68 42.21 9.96
N VAL A 141 -0.82 43.27 10.77
CA VAL A 141 0.00 43.47 11.97
C VAL A 141 -0.26 42.34 12.97
N GLU A 142 -1.54 42.01 13.23
CA GLU A 142 -1.93 40.91 14.12
C GLU A 142 -1.43 39.56 13.59
N MET A 143 -1.64 39.26 12.30
CA MET A 143 -1.16 38.02 11.67
C MET A 143 0.37 37.87 11.77
N ARG A 144 1.14 38.89 11.39
CA ARG A 144 2.61 38.81 11.40
C ARG A 144 3.16 38.65 12.82
N LYS A 145 2.52 39.28 13.81
CA LYS A 145 2.96 39.24 15.21
C LYS A 145 2.66 37.89 15.85
N ASN A 146 1.48 37.34 15.59
CA ASN A 146 0.96 36.19 16.33
C ASN A 146 1.18 34.86 15.60
N SER A 147 1.04 34.84 14.27
CA SER A 147 1.15 33.62 13.46
C SER A 147 2.60 33.29 13.13
N VAL A 148 2.90 32.01 12.90
CA VAL A 148 4.23 31.53 12.51
C VAL A 148 4.43 31.71 11.00
N LEU A 149 5.52 32.39 10.61
CA LEU A 149 5.94 32.45 9.22
C LEU A 149 6.88 31.28 8.91
N ILE A 150 6.64 30.59 7.79
CA ILE A 150 7.60 29.69 7.15
C ILE A 150 8.23 30.45 5.97
N SER A 151 9.55 30.63 5.99
CA SER A 151 10.32 31.34 4.96
C SER A 151 11.36 30.43 4.29
N CYS A 152 11.88 30.78 3.12
CA CYS A 152 12.98 30.07 2.48
C CYS A 152 14.32 30.51 3.08
N PHE A 153 15.29 29.61 3.16
CA PHE A 153 16.66 29.97 3.52
C PHE A 153 17.43 30.57 2.33
N PRO A 154 18.22 31.65 2.53
CA PRO A 154 18.26 32.51 3.72
C PRO A 154 17.03 33.41 3.82
N ALA A 155 16.57 33.68 5.05
CA ALA A 155 15.37 34.46 5.27
C ALA A 155 15.61 35.95 4.97
N THR A 156 14.56 36.62 4.49
CA THR A 156 14.63 38.05 4.16
C THR A 156 14.87 38.90 5.41
N GLU A 157 15.86 39.79 5.34
CA GLU A 157 16.22 40.68 6.45
C GLU A 157 15.05 41.54 6.92
N GLY A 158 14.91 41.66 8.25
CA GLY A 158 13.84 42.46 8.87
C GLY A 158 12.43 41.90 8.72
N LYS A 159 12.27 40.71 8.10
CA LYS A 159 10.97 40.04 7.91
C LYS A 159 10.81 38.72 8.66
N PHE A 160 11.91 38.13 9.11
CA PHE A 160 11.95 36.93 9.94
C PHE A 160 12.09 37.28 11.43
N ILE A 161 11.30 36.66 12.31
CA ILE A 161 11.36 36.85 13.76
C ILE A 161 11.97 35.59 14.39
N PRO A 162 13.24 35.63 14.87
CA PRO A 162 14.04 34.47 15.30
C PRO A 162 13.28 33.34 16.01
N HIS A 163 13.28 33.16 17.31
CA HIS A 163 12.45 32.21 18.10
C HIS A 163 10.95 31.93 17.75
N LYS A 164 10.35 32.53 16.73
CA LYS A 164 8.94 32.32 16.32
C LYS A 164 8.82 31.62 14.97
N ASP A 165 9.57 32.09 13.99
CA ASP A 165 9.42 31.73 12.57
C ASP A 165 10.33 30.55 12.19
N LEU A 166 10.00 29.89 11.07
CA LEU A 166 10.70 28.71 10.58
C LEU A 166 11.31 28.94 9.20
N VAL A 167 12.34 28.15 8.90
CA VAL A 167 13.06 28.24 7.63
C VAL A 167 13.09 26.90 6.91
N LEU A 168 12.76 26.94 5.63
CA LEU A 168 12.85 25.85 4.67
C LEU A 168 14.26 25.80 4.05
N PRO A 169 14.90 24.62 3.96
CA PRO A 169 16.17 24.50 3.25
C PRO A 169 15.99 24.78 1.75
N SER A 170 17.05 25.27 1.10
CA SER A 170 17.08 25.44 -0.35
C SER A 170 16.90 24.10 -1.08
N LEU A 171 16.39 24.15 -2.31
CA LEU A 171 16.30 22.97 -3.17
C LEU A 171 17.70 22.44 -3.50
N SER A 172 17.90 21.13 -3.29
CA SER A 172 19.15 20.44 -3.57
C SER A 172 19.03 19.65 -4.87
N LEU A 173 20.02 19.76 -5.75
CA LEU A 173 20.14 18.95 -6.96
C LEU A 173 20.50 17.49 -6.62
N ASN A 174 19.98 16.55 -7.40
CA ASN A 174 20.40 15.15 -7.36
C ASN A 174 21.72 14.98 -8.13
N LEU A 175 22.83 14.99 -7.40
CA LEU A 175 24.17 14.86 -7.96
C LEU A 175 24.73 13.44 -7.76
N PRO A 176 25.54 12.92 -8.70
CA PRO A 176 26.22 11.63 -8.57
C PRO A 176 27.21 11.63 -7.39
N LEU A 177 27.32 10.50 -6.69
CA LEU A 177 28.20 10.32 -5.53
C LEU A 177 29.50 9.59 -5.92
N SER A 178 30.64 10.05 -5.42
CA SER A 178 31.96 9.40 -5.53
C SER A 178 32.78 9.69 -4.26
N THR A 179 33.76 8.83 -4.02
CA THR A 179 34.59 8.81 -2.81
C THR A 179 36.09 8.97 -3.12
N GLU A 180 36.44 9.64 -4.21
CA GLU A 180 37.84 9.88 -4.56
C GLU A 180 38.48 11.04 -3.76
N ASN A 181 39.81 11.08 -3.80
CA ASN A 181 40.66 11.93 -2.95
C ASN A 181 40.27 13.42 -3.02
N ARG A 182 40.18 14.08 -1.86
CA ARG A 182 39.96 15.53 -1.77
C ARG A 182 41.27 16.26 -2.07
N HIS A 183 41.31 16.98 -3.19
CA HIS A 183 42.49 17.66 -3.72
C HIS A 183 42.56 19.14 -3.34
N PHE A 184 41.41 19.79 -3.12
CA PHE A 184 41.33 21.22 -2.85
C PHE A 184 40.96 21.50 -1.40
N LEU A 185 41.46 22.61 -0.85
CA LEU A 185 41.11 23.06 0.48
C LEU A 185 39.67 23.58 0.51
N GLY A 186 39.28 24.41 -0.45
CA GLY A 186 37.94 24.96 -0.50
C GLY A 186 37.39 25.19 -1.91
N PHE A 187 36.07 25.14 -2.03
CA PHE A 187 35.35 25.46 -3.27
C PHE A 187 34.30 26.54 -3.02
N LEU A 188 34.20 27.49 -3.95
CA LEU A 188 33.25 28.59 -3.96
C LEU A 188 32.62 28.72 -5.35
N HIS A 189 31.29 28.72 -5.39
CA HIS A 189 30.49 28.80 -6.62
C HIS A 189 29.26 29.70 -6.44
N GLY A 190 28.95 30.53 -7.44
CA GLY A 190 27.70 31.31 -7.47
C GLY A 190 27.72 32.54 -8.39
N GLU A 191 26.55 32.89 -8.93
CA GLU A 191 26.32 34.07 -9.79
C GLU A 191 26.58 35.40 -9.07
N GLU A 192 26.49 35.42 -7.73
CA GLU A 192 26.57 36.64 -6.93
C GLU A 192 27.95 36.85 -6.27
N ILE A 193 28.93 36.00 -6.57
CA ILE A 193 30.31 36.14 -6.06
C ILE A 193 30.86 37.55 -6.35
N ASP A 194 30.54 38.14 -7.51
CA ASP A 194 31.02 39.48 -7.87
C ASP A 194 30.27 40.64 -7.18
N LYS A 195 29.11 40.39 -6.55
CA LYS A 195 28.37 41.43 -5.79
C LYS A 195 28.98 41.67 -4.40
N PHE A 196 29.56 40.62 -3.81
CA PHE A 196 30.22 40.70 -2.52
C PHE A 196 31.69 41.08 -2.74
N ALA A 197 31.98 42.34 -3.11
CA ALA A 197 33.33 42.84 -3.36
C ALA A 197 34.21 42.89 -2.07
N SER A 198 34.49 41.73 -1.50
CA SER A 198 35.29 41.55 -0.29
C SER A 198 36.75 41.25 -0.67
N SER A 199 37.69 41.80 0.11
CA SER A 199 39.13 41.49 0.00
C SER A 199 39.40 39.98 0.07
N VAL A 200 38.57 39.24 0.82
CA VAL A 200 38.58 37.79 0.97
C VAL A 200 38.42 37.06 -0.37
N LEU A 201 37.50 37.49 -1.24
CA LEU A 201 37.32 36.84 -2.55
C LEU A 201 38.53 37.01 -3.47
N ILE A 202 39.19 38.17 -3.41
CA ILE A 202 40.40 38.43 -4.20
C ILE A 202 41.54 37.53 -3.71
N GLU A 203 41.65 37.33 -2.41
CA GLU A 203 42.63 36.40 -1.82
C GLU A 203 42.36 34.96 -2.26
N LEU A 204 41.13 34.47 -2.13
CA LEU A 204 40.74 33.11 -2.50
C LEU A 204 40.92 32.83 -3.99
N ARG A 205 40.64 33.80 -4.88
CA ARG A 205 40.84 33.65 -6.34
C ARG A 205 42.31 33.48 -6.73
N ASN A 206 43.23 34.03 -5.93
CA ASN A 206 44.66 34.00 -6.22
C ASN A 206 45.39 32.83 -5.53
N ASP A 207 44.71 32.04 -4.70
CA ASP A 207 45.29 30.91 -3.98
C ASP A 207 44.96 29.57 -4.67
N PRO A 208 45.96 28.77 -5.06
CA PRO A 208 45.74 27.51 -5.78
C PRO A 208 45.07 26.41 -4.93
N ALA A 209 44.97 26.59 -3.61
CA ALA A 209 44.25 25.67 -2.73
C ALA A 209 42.72 25.81 -2.84
N PHE A 210 42.23 26.90 -3.46
CA PHE A 210 40.81 27.18 -3.59
C PHE A 210 40.35 27.16 -5.05
N LEU A 211 39.15 26.63 -5.27
CA LEU A 211 38.46 26.70 -6.55
C LEU A 211 37.38 27.78 -6.46
N VAL A 212 37.50 28.82 -7.28
CA VAL A 212 36.53 29.92 -7.37
C VAL A 212 36.05 30.04 -8.81
N GLU A 213 34.80 29.67 -9.07
CA GLU A 213 34.24 29.61 -10.43
C GLU A 213 32.93 30.43 -10.52
N ALA A 214 32.83 31.32 -11.53
CA ALA A 214 31.66 32.13 -11.82
C ALA A 214 30.98 31.66 -13.12
N ASN A 215 29.79 31.07 -13.00
CA ASN A 215 28.83 30.69 -14.08
C ASN A 215 29.29 29.67 -15.15
N PRO A 216 28.29 29.05 -15.80
CA PRO A 216 27.62 27.85 -15.34
C PRO A 216 28.47 26.60 -15.56
N LEU A 217 28.59 25.79 -14.52
CA LEU A 217 29.16 24.44 -14.61
C LEU A 217 28.03 23.50 -14.99
N ASP A 218 28.30 22.51 -15.84
CA ASP A 218 27.40 21.39 -15.99
C ASP A 218 27.29 20.60 -14.66
N SER A 219 26.23 19.85 -14.50
CA SER A 219 25.94 19.13 -13.25
C SER A 219 27.02 18.14 -12.83
N HIS A 220 27.75 17.55 -13.80
CA HIS A 220 28.85 16.64 -13.49
C HIS A 220 30.07 17.40 -12.98
N THR A 221 30.48 18.47 -13.67
CA THR A 221 31.60 19.30 -13.21
C THR A 221 31.31 19.89 -11.84
N TYR A 222 30.09 20.40 -11.59
CA TYR A 222 29.73 20.93 -10.28
C TYR A 222 29.78 19.87 -9.16
N ALA A 223 29.25 18.65 -9.42
CA ALA A 223 29.39 17.53 -8.49
C ALA A 223 30.86 17.18 -8.23
N GLU A 224 31.69 17.24 -9.28
CA GLU A 224 33.11 16.97 -9.19
C GLU A 224 33.83 17.97 -8.26
N ARG A 225 33.49 19.25 -8.38
CA ARG A 225 34.04 20.31 -7.54
C ARG A 225 33.65 20.13 -6.07
N LEU A 226 32.42 19.69 -5.79
CA LEU A 226 31.95 19.43 -4.42
C LEU A 226 32.69 18.27 -3.75
N TRP A 227 32.84 17.12 -4.44
CA TRP A 227 33.47 15.96 -3.81
C TRP A 227 35.00 16.08 -3.70
N SER A 228 35.64 16.94 -4.53
CA SER A 228 37.10 17.09 -4.59
C SER A 228 37.63 18.14 -3.62
N SER A 229 36.73 18.87 -2.95
CA SER A 229 37.06 19.96 -2.03
C SER A 229 36.80 19.58 -0.59
N ARG A 230 37.65 19.99 0.35
CA ARG A 230 37.44 19.72 1.79
C ARG A 230 36.30 20.56 2.35
N TYR A 231 36.24 21.82 1.97
CA TYR A 231 35.29 22.81 2.46
C TYR A 231 34.52 23.47 1.31
N CYS A 232 33.26 23.81 1.54
CA CYS A 232 32.43 24.52 0.57
C CYS A 232 32.01 25.85 1.18
N LEU A 233 32.45 26.95 0.56
CA LEU A 233 32.32 28.30 1.12
C LEU A 233 31.04 28.94 0.62
N PHE A 234 30.32 29.59 1.52
CA PHE A 234 29.06 30.25 1.24
C PHE A 234 28.98 31.61 1.94
N PHE A 235 28.67 32.66 1.19
CA PHE A 235 28.41 34.00 1.72
C PHE A 235 26.94 34.13 2.09
N TYR A 236 26.69 34.32 3.37
CA TYR A 236 25.35 34.43 3.91
C TYR A 236 24.63 35.66 3.34
N GLY A 237 23.38 35.48 2.90
CA GLY A 237 22.61 36.50 2.19
C GLY A 237 22.63 36.39 0.66
N SER A 238 23.39 35.46 0.08
CA SER A 238 23.25 35.12 -1.35
C SER A 238 21.90 34.44 -1.64
N ARG A 239 21.35 34.71 -2.83
CA ARG A 239 20.07 34.13 -3.29
C ARG A 239 20.06 32.60 -3.38
N ARG A 240 21.21 31.94 -3.57
CA ARG A 240 21.31 30.49 -3.66
C ARG A 240 22.36 29.97 -2.68
N PHE A 241 21.92 29.10 -1.77
CA PHE A 241 22.75 28.62 -0.66
C PHE A 241 22.68 27.08 -0.55
N PRO A 242 23.34 26.33 -1.46
CA PRO A 242 23.13 24.89 -1.65
C PRO A 242 23.86 24.02 -0.60
N VAL A 243 23.58 24.27 0.68
CA VAL A 243 24.24 23.54 1.78
C VAL A 243 23.91 22.06 1.78
N GLY A 244 22.70 21.67 1.36
CA GLY A 244 22.32 20.26 1.26
C GLY A 244 23.22 19.46 0.32
N GLU A 245 23.59 20.05 -0.82
CA GLU A 245 24.47 19.43 -1.83
C GLU A 245 25.90 19.26 -1.28
N ALA A 246 26.41 20.27 -0.56
CA ALA A 246 27.72 20.19 0.08
C ALA A 246 27.77 19.11 1.17
N LEU A 247 26.78 19.08 2.06
CA LEU A 247 26.66 18.09 3.13
C LEU A 247 26.64 16.65 2.57
N ARG A 248 25.86 16.43 1.51
CA ARG A 248 25.70 15.12 0.85
C ARG A 248 27.00 14.65 0.18
N SER A 249 27.75 15.56 -0.42
CA SER A 249 29.06 15.27 -1.04
C SER A 249 30.20 15.19 -0.02
N GLY A 250 29.90 15.34 1.28
CA GLY A 250 30.89 15.37 2.37
C GLY A 250 31.81 16.59 2.34
N CYS A 251 31.45 17.63 1.59
CA CYS A 251 32.13 18.93 1.58
C CYS A 251 31.63 19.74 2.77
N VAL A 252 32.48 20.00 3.77
CA VAL A 252 32.04 20.65 5.01
C VAL A 252 31.67 22.11 4.72
N PRO A 253 30.43 22.54 5.00
CA PRO A 253 30.02 23.92 4.75
C PRO A 253 30.81 24.92 5.61
N VAL A 254 31.23 26.02 4.99
CA VAL A 254 31.82 27.19 5.64
C VAL A 254 30.92 28.37 5.35
N VAL A 255 30.22 28.85 6.38
CA VAL A 255 29.32 30.00 6.26
C VAL A 255 30.06 31.25 6.70
N ILE A 256 30.22 32.17 5.75
CA ILE A 256 30.84 33.48 5.95
C ILE A 256 29.72 34.51 6.04
N ALA A 257 29.65 35.25 7.14
CA ALA A 257 28.59 36.23 7.35
C ALA A 257 29.11 37.51 8.03
N ASP A 258 28.55 38.64 7.64
CA ASP A 258 28.84 39.96 8.23
C ASP A 258 27.92 40.26 9.42
N ARG A 259 26.98 39.35 9.72
CA ARG A 259 26.01 39.47 10.79
C ARG A 259 25.73 38.14 11.46
N PRO A 260 25.21 38.12 12.71
CA PRO A 260 24.79 36.90 13.37
C PRO A 260 23.74 36.15 12.54
N ILE A 261 24.01 34.88 12.27
CA ILE A 261 23.10 33.98 11.55
C ILE A 261 22.07 33.46 12.55
N VAL A 262 20.79 33.71 12.29
CA VAL A 262 19.70 33.43 13.25
C VAL A 262 18.60 32.54 12.69
N ASP A 263 18.78 32.05 11.46
CA ASP A 263 17.72 31.47 10.62
C ASP A 263 18.21 30.22 9.85
N LEU A 264 19.24 29.53 10.36
CA LEU A 264 19.70 28.27 9.75
C LEU A 264 18.58 27.22 9.74
N PRO A 265 18.40 26.45 8.65
CA PRO A 265 17.41 25.40 8.60
C PRO A 265 17.62 24.39 9.74
N PHE A 266 16.52 24.01 10.40
CA PHE A 266 16.52 23.05 11.51
C PHE A 266 17.46 23.38 12.68
N SER A 267 17.79 24.65 12.91
CA SER A 267 18.64 25.06 14.04
C SER A 267 18.14 24.62 15.41
N ASP A 268 16.82 24.41 15.56
CA ASP A 268 16.20 23.89 16.79
C ASP A 268 16.39 22.37 16.99
N VAL A 269 16.85 21.65 15.97
CA VAL A 269 17.03 20.18 15.98
C VAL A 269 18.46 19.76 15.70
N LEU A 270 19.16 20.45 14.79
CA LEU A 270 20.53 20.16 14.39
C LEU A 270 21.53 21.05 15.10
N ARG A 271 22.61 20.44 15.58
CA ARG A 271 23.76 21.15 16.15
C ARG A 271 24.70 21.58 15.03
N TRP A 272 24.44 22.74 14.45
CA TRP A 272 25.22 23.27 13.33
C TRP A 272 26.73 23.42 13.60
N THR A 273 27.14 23.64 14.85
CA THR A 273 28.58 23.69 15.22
C THR A 273 29.30 22.35 15.10
N ASP A 274 28.56 21.23 15.06
CA ASP A 274 29.07 19.89 14.79
C ASP A 274 29.05 19.54 13.29
N ILE A 275 28.55 20.44 12.42
CA ILE A 275 28.26 20.16 11.00
C ILE A 275 28.96 21.15 10.05
N ALA A 276 29.10 22.42 10.45
CA ALA A 276 29.63 23.50 9.62
C ALA A 276 30.63 24.39 10.38
N VAL A 277 31.42 25.14 9.63
CA VAL A 277 32.32 26.18 10.13
C VAL A 277 31.67 27.54 9.90
N PHE A 278 31.76 28.42 10.89
CA PHE A 278 31.24 29.79 10.82
C PHE A 278 32.40 30.77 10.93
N LEU A 279 32.50 31.68 9.96
CA LEU A 279 33.53 32.72 9.92
C LEU A 279 32.86 34.09 9.79
N HIS A 280 33.38 35.09 10.51
CA HIS A 280 32.90 36.46 10.42
C HIS A 280 33.79 37.26 9.45
N THR A 281 33.21 38.17 8.67
CA THR A 281 33.99 38.97 7.70
C THR A 281 34.94 39.96 8.34
N ASP A 282 34.64 40.43 9.56
CA ASP A 282 35.49 41.36 10.30
C ASP A 282 36.63 40.68 11.07
N ASP A 283 36.70 39.33 11.10
CA ASP A 283 37.72 38.61 11.87
C ASP A 283 39.15 38.81 11.35
N GLY A 284 39.35 39.51 10.22
CA GLY A 284 40.68 39.89 9.71
C GLY A 284 41.64 38.72 9.46
N GLY A 285 41.15 37.49 9.60
CA GLY A 285 41.90 36.25 9.59
C GLY A 285 41.82 35.61 8.21
N ASN A 286 42.97 35.19 7.72
CA ASN A 286 43.10 34.47 6.48
C ASN A 286 42.19 33.23 6.51
N VAL A 287 41.17 33.17 5.65
CA VAL A 287 40.21 32.05 5.57
C VAL A 287 40.94 30.72 5.42
N LYS A 288 42.06 30.70 4.70
CA LYS A 288 42.92 29.52 4.57
C LYS A 288 43.47 29.06 5.90
N GLN A 289 44.04 29.98 6.67
CA GLN A 289 44.62 29.69 7.99
C GLN A 289 43.55 29.12 8.93
N ALA A 290 42.36 29.74 8.97
CA ALA A 290 41.26 29.28 9.80
C ALA A 290 40.81 27.85 9.44
N LEU A 291 40.84 27.47 8.16
CA LEU A 291 40.46 26.13 7.69
C LEU A 291 41.57 25.08 7.88
N GLU A 292 42.84 25.49 7.81
CA GLU A 292 44.01 24.63 8.02
C GLU A 292 44.24 24.33 9.52
N GLU A 293 43.91 25.27 10.40
CA GLU A 293 44.03 25.10 11.86
C GLU A 293 42.99 24.11 12.43
N ILE A 294 41.95 23.75 11.67
CA ILE A 294 40.95 22.77 12.11
C ILE A 294 41.58 21.38 12.21
N PRO A 295 41.60 20.76 13.41
CA PRO A 295 42.13 19.43 13.60
C PRO A 295 41.45 18.38 12.72
N GLY A 296 42.23 17.43 12.20
CA GLY A 296 41.72 16.45 11.22
C GLY A 296 40.65 15.50 11.76
N ASP A 297 40.61 15.27 13.07
CA ASP A 297 39.55 14.55 13.79
C ASP A 297 38.26 15.40 13.87
N ARG A 298 38.37 16.69 14.19
CA ARG A 298 37.23 17.63 14.17
C ARG A 298 36.63 17.73 12.77
N TYR A 299 37.47 17.82 11.74
CA TYR A 299 37.02 17.81 10.34
C TYR A 299 36.24 16.53 9.98
N ARG A 300 36.79 15.35 10.31
CA ARG A 300 36.12 14.07 10.06
C ARG A 300 34.78 13.95 10.79
N LYS A 301 34.70 14.46 12.03
CA LYS A 301 33.44 14.52 12.77
C LYS A 301 32.42 15.41 12.05
N MET A 302 32.81 16.61 11.61
CA MET A 302 31.91 17.51 10.87
C MET A 302 31.41 16.89 9.57
N GLN A 303 32.28 16.21 8.83
CA GLN A 303 31.91 15.48 7.61
C GLN A 303 30.91 14.36 7.90
N ALA A 304 31.14 13.53 8.93
CA ALA A 304 30.24 12.44 9.28
C ALA A 304 28.88 12.97 9.78
N SER A 305 28.87 13.94 10.68
CA SER A 305 27.65 14.62 11.16
C SER A 305 26.88 15.28 10.02
N GLY A 306 27.60 15.91 9.09
CA GLY A 306 27.01 16.56 7.93
C GLY A 306 26.37 15.58 6.96
N ALA A 307 27.01 14.44 6.68
CA ALA A 307 26.42 13.37 5.88
C ALA A 307 25.17 12.77 6.55
N GLN A 308 25.15 12.65 7.88
CA GLN A 308 23.94 12.22 8.60
C GLN A 308 22.83 13.27 8.54
N ALA A 309 23.17 14.56 8.59
CA ALA A 309 22.22 15.66 8.50
C ALA A 309 21.72 15.91 7.07
N SER A 310 22.49 15.55 6.03
CA SER A 310 22.18 15.88 4.63
C SER A 310 20.84 15.32 4.16
N VAL A 311 20.37 14.23 4.77
CA VAL A 311 19.07 13.62 4.48
C VAL A 311 17.91 14.59 4.74
N HIS A 312 18.08 15.60 5.60
CA HIS A 312 17.05 16.59 5.94
C HIS A 312 17.03 17.81 5.02
N PHE A 313 17.98 17.91 4.10
CA PHE A 313 18.10 19.02 3.14
C PHE A 313 17.70 18.61 1.72
N GLN A 314 17.04 17.45 1.59
CA GLN A 314 16.57 16.94 0.32
C GLN A 314 15.05 17.06 0.25
N TRP A 315 14.59 17.92 -0.66
CA TRP A 315 13.21 17.86 -1.09
C TRP A 315 13.07 16.64 -2.00
N ASP A 316 12.19 15.70 -1.65
CA ASP A 316 11.85 14.65 -2.61
C ASP A 316 11.12 15.33 -3.79
N GLU A 317 11.51 15.05 -5.03
CA GLU A 317 10.64 15.36 -6.17
C GLU A 317 9.59 14.25 -6.37
N GLY A 318 9.62 13.21 -5.52
CA GLY A 318 8.80 12.01 -5.63
C GLY A 318 8.04 11.57 -4.38
N TYR A 319 7.79 12.44 -3.38
CA TYR A 319 6.76 12.14 -2.37
C TYR A 319 5.38 12.52 -2.94
N GLU A 320 4.53 11.52 -3.17
CA GLU A 320 3.09 11.72 -3.18
C GLU A 320 2.54 10.86 -2.03
N TYR A 321 2.37 11.45 -0.84
CA TYR A 321 1.46 10.86 0.14
C TYR A 321 0.03 11.05 -0.40
N GLY A 322 -0.74 9.97 -0.39
CA GLY A 322 -2.14 10.01 -0.80
C GLY A 322 -3.02 10.58 0.31
N GLU A 323 -3.81 11.59 -0.02
CA GLU A 323 -5.19 11.64 0.45
C GLU A 323 -6.10 11.36 -0.74
N GLY A 324 -7.25 10.74 -0.45
CA GLY A 324 -8.24 10.38 -1.45
C GLY A 324 -8.58 11.57 -2.35
N SER A 325 -8.14 11.45 -3.61
CA SER A 325 -8.69 11.99 -4.88
C SER A 325 -9.23 13.44 -4.91
N PRO A 326 -8.87 14.28 -5.91
CA PRO A 326 -8.67 13.89 -7.31
C PRO A 326 -7.43 14.49 -7.98
N GLY A 327 -6.54 13.62 -8.48
CA GLY A 327 -5.71 13.85 -9.66
C GLY A 327 -4.52 14.80 -9.53
N GLN A 328 -3.33 14.26 -9.30
CA GLN A 328 -2.16 14.65 -10.09
C GLN A 328 -1.27 13.44 -10.35
N HIS A 329 -0.88 13.34 -11.61
CA HIS A 329 -0.12 12.27 -12.21
C HIS A 329 1.38 12.40 -11.82
N PHE A 330 1.96 11.41 -11.12
CA PHE A 330 3.07 10.70 -11.81
C PHE A 330 2.48 10.27 -13.12
N SER A 331 3.13 10.58 -14.26
CA SER A 331 2.54 10.26 -15.56
C SER A 331 2.01 8.85 -15.42
N GLN A 332 0.71 8.69 -15.57
CA GLN A 332 0.10 7.37 -15.47
C GLN A 332 0.85 6.42 -16.43
N SER A 333 1.51 7.00 -17.45
CA SER A 333 2.62 6.46 -18.23
C SER A 333 3.72 5.72 -17.45
N ALA A 334 4.37 6.19 -16.38
CA ALA A 334 5.53 5.46 -15.82
C ALA A 334 5.13 4.11 -15.15
N TYR A 335 4.00 4.11 -14.44
CA TYR A 335 3.44 2.85 -13.92
C TYR A 335 2.88 1.99 -15.04
N GLU A 336 2.15 2.59 -15.99
CA GLU A 336 1.66 1.88 -17.17
C GLU A 336 2.80 1.29 -18.01
N GLU A 337 3.93 1.98 -18.18
CA GLU A 337 5.14 1.53 -18.88
C GLU A 337 5.72 0.28 -18.22
N ALA A 338 5.77 0.24 -16.88
CA ALA A 338 6.18 -0.96 -16.16
C ALA A 338 5.18 -2.12 -16.35
N LEU A 339 3.87 -1.83 -16.36
CA LEU A 339 2.83 -2.84 -16.62
C LEU A 339 2.83 -3.32 -18.08
N ASP A 340 3.21 -2.46 -19.03
CA ASP A 340 3.36 -2.79 -20.46
C ASP A 340 4.60 -3.65 -20.68
N ALA A 341 5.71 -3.27 -20.04
CA ALA A 341 6.93 -4.07 -19.99
C ALA A 341 6.64 -5.46 -19.38
N LEU A 342 5.91 -5.54 -18.26
CA LEU A 342 5.46 -6.81 -17.69
C LEU A 342 4.57 -7.60 -18.64
N SER A 343 3.60 -6.95 -19.28
CA SER A 343 2.68 -7.60 -20.21
C SER A 343 3.43 -8.19 -21.40
N SER A 344 4.53 -7.57 -21.84
CA SER A 344 5.39 -8.10 -22.90
C SER A 344 6.06 -9.45 -22.55
N LEU A 345 6.21 -9.76 -21.25
CA LEU A 345 6.77 -11.02 -20.76
C LEU A 345 5.74 -12.17 -20.73
N ILE A 346 4.47 -11.89 -21.04
CA ILE A 346 3.41 -12.89 -21.10
C ILE A 346 3.52 -13.63 -22.43
N ILE A 347 4.29 -14.72 -22.44
CA ILE A 347 4.44 -15.58 -23.61
C ILE A 347 3.12 -16.34 -23.82
N ARG A 348 2.47 -16.12 -24.96
CA ARG A 348 1.36 -16.97 -25.41
C ARG A 348 1.91 -18.35 -25.73
N ARG A 349 1.77 -19.30 -24.81
CA ARG A 349 1.91 -20.72 -25.16
C ARG A 349 0.77 -21.09 -26.10
N THR A 350 1.04 -21.11 -27.40
CA THR A 350 0.15 -21.71 -28.39
C THR A 350 0.19 -23.22 -28.18
N ARG A 351 -0.97 -23.90 -28.30
CA ARG A 351 -1.18 -25.36 -28.14
C ARG A 351 -0.42 -26.24 -29.16
N ALA A 352 0.69 -25.77 -29.73
CA ALA A 352 1.37 -26.42 -30.85
C ALA A 352 2.89 -26.17 -30.87
N ASP A 353 3.54 -25.92 -29.72
CA ASP A 353 5.01 -25.94 -29.67
C ASP A 353 5.49 -27.33 -29.24
N GLY A 354 5.56 -28.23 -30.22
CA GLY A 354 6.15 -29.57 -30.09
C GLY A 354 7.69 -29.54 -30.08
N SER A 355 8.30 -28.40 -29.74
CA SER A 355 9.75 -28.30 -29.58
C SER A 355 10.14 -28.78 -28.18
N ASN A 356 11.04 -29.76 -28.16
CA ASN A 356 11.63 -30.41 -27.00
C ASN A 356 12.52 -29.47 -26.13
N LYS A 357 12.23 -28.16 -26.10
CA LYS A 357 12.91 -27.19 -25.23
C LYS A 357 12.17 -27.16 -23.89
N GLY A 358 12.52 -28.13 -23.03
CA GLY A 358 11.95 -28.32 -21.70
C GLY A 358 11.92 -27.06 -20.84
N ASP A 359 11.14 -27.12 -19.76
CA ASP A 359 11.03 -26.06 -18.76
C ASP A 359 12.44 -25.69 -18.29
N ARG A 360 13.00 -24.58 -18.82
CA ARG A 360 14.38 -24.12 -18.57
C ARG A 360 14.49 -23.58 -17.16
N PHE A 361 14.16 -24.38 -16.15
CA PHE A 361 14.11 -24.02 -14.75
C PHE A 361 15.49 -23.54 -14.27
N ASP A 362 16.55 -24.17 -14.78
CA ASP A 362 17.93 -23.85 -14.42
C ASP A 362 18.32 -22.39 -14.70
N LEU A 363 17.68 -21.73 -15.68
CA LEU A 363 17.89 -20.30 -15.96
C LEU A 363 17.56 -19.41 -14.76
N LEU A 364 16.72 -19.85 -13.81
CA LEU A 364 16.45 -19.08 -12.58
C LEU A 364 17.71 -18.87 -11.75
N PHE A 365 18.62 -19.85 -11.72
CA PHE A 365 19.89 -19.68 -11.01
C PHE A 365 20.80 -18.67 -11.71
N ASP A 366 20.75 -18.60 -13.04
CA ASP A 366 21.50 -17.60 -13.80
C ASP A 366 20.91 -16.20 -13.62
N TYR A 367 19.57 -16.07 -13.59
CA TYR A 367 18.92 -14.79 -13.27
C TYR A 367 19.23 -14.31 -11.86
N LEU A 368 19.28 -15.21 -10.86
CA LEU A 368 19.68 -14.83 -9.50
C LEU A 368 21.11 -14.29 -9.48
N LYS A 369 22.05 -14.88 -10.23
CA LYS A 369 23.42 -14.37 -10.35
C LYS A 369 23.48 -13.02 -11.08
N ILE A 370 22.73 -12.87 -12.18
CA ILE A 370 22.67 -11.59 -12.93
C ILE A 370 22.16 -10.46 -12.04
N LEU A 371 21.25 -10.77 -11.12
CA LEU A 371 20.68 -9.83 -10.16
C LEU A 371 21.45 -9.78 -8.84
N ASP A 372 22.58 -10.46 -8.66
CA ASP A 372 23.30 -10.52 -7.37
C ASP A 372 22.37 -10.91 -6.18
N LEU A 373 21.39 -11.79 -6.44
CA LEU A 373 20.38 -12.25 -5.46
C LEU A 373 20.63 -13.67 -4.95
N ASP A 374 21.64 -14.38 -5.44
CA ASP A 374 21.95 -15.74 -5.00
C ASP A 374 22.32 -15.81 -3.51
N GLY A 375 23.18 -14.90 -3.04
CA GLY A 375 23.49 -14.70 -1.63
C GLY A 375 22.25 -14.32 -0.81
N PRO A 376 21.59 -13.19 -1.08
CA PRO A 376 20.41 -12.75 -0.37
C PRO A 376 19.31 -13.81 -0.26
N VAL A 377 18.96 -14.51 -1.34
CA VAL A 377 17.93 -15.57 -1.32
C VAL A 377 18.34 -16.77 -0.47
N SER A 378 19.64 -17.07 -0.40
CA SER A 378 20.15 -18.18 0.43
C SER A 378 20.08 -17.88 1.94
N GLU A 379 20.12 -16.62 2.33
CA GLU A 379 20.07 -16.16 3.73
C GLU A 379 18.62 -15.92 4.21
N MET A 380 17.67 -15.75 3.30
CA MET A 380 16.27 -15.53 3.64
C MET A 380 15.65 -16.70 4.41
N LYS A 381 14.92 -16.37 5.48
CA LYS A 381 14.17 -17.35 6.29
C LYS A 381 12.79 -17.60 5.68
N ILE A 382 12.71 -18.53 4.74
CA ILE A 382 11.53 -18.74 3.89
C ILE A 382 10.54 -19.78 4.46
N ILE A 383 9.24 -19.47 4.41
CA ILE A 383 8.13 -20.43 4.48
C ILE A 383 7.59 -20.65 3.07
N HIS A 384 7.60 -21.88 2.57
CA HIS A 384 7.25 -22.17 1.16
C HIS A 384 6.00 -23.05 1.07
N VAL A 385 4.96 -22.58 0.39
CA VAL A 385 3.63 -23.25 0.41
C VAL A 385 3.14 -23.60 -1.00
N ALA A 386 2.94 -24.90 -1.23
CA ALA A 386 2.28 -25.47 -2.40
C ALA A 386 0.87 -25.98 -2.08
N GLY A 387 0.10 -26.33 -3.11
CA GLY A 387 -1.27 -26.81 -2.96
C GLY A 387 -2.17 -26.52 -4.17
N THR A 388 -3.37 -27.11 -4.19
CA THR A 388 -4.40 -26.77 -5.19
C THR A 388 -5.28 -25.65 -4.65
N LYS A 389 -5.87 -25.83 -3.46
CA LYS A 389 -6.71 -24.84 -2.78
C LYS A 389 -6.13 -24.49 -1.40
N GLY A 390 -6.36 -23.27 -0.93
CA GLY A 390 -5.93 -22.83 0.40
C GLY A 390 -4.48 -22.35 0.54
N LYS A 391 -3.68 -22.33 -0.54
CA LYS A 391 -2.30 -21.79 -0.54
C LYS A 391 -2.25 -20.33 -0.07
N GLY A 392 -2.87 -19.42 -0.84
CA GLY A 392 -2.98 -18.01 -0.49
C GLY A 392 -3.50 -17.79 0.93
N SER A 393 -4.59 -18.45 1.34
CA SER A 393 -5.13 -18.34 2.71
C SER A 393 -4.13 -18.82 3.78
N THR A 394 -3.44 -19.95 3.56
CA THR A 394 -2.40 -20.44 4.48
C THR A 394 -1.25 -19.43 4.59
N CYS A 395 -0.80 -18.88 3.46
CA CYS A 395 0.25 -17.87 3.44
C CYS A 395 -0.18 -16.58 4.15
N THR A 396 -1.43 -16.12 3.94
CA THR A 396 -1.98 -14.93 4.60
C THR A 396 -2.11 -15.13 6.12
N PHE A 397 -2.58 -16.30 6.57
CA PHE A 397 -2.59 -16.62 8.00
C PHE A 397 -1.17 -16.66 8.57
N ALA A 398 -0.22 -17.30 7.88
CA ALA A 398 1.15 -17.41 8.37
C ALA A 398 1.86 -16.05 8.45
N GLU A 399 1.67 -15.19 7.45
CA GLU A 399 2.13 -13.81 7.45
C GLU A 399 1.54 -13.04 8.64
N SER A 400 0.21 -13.07 8.80
CA SER A 400 -0.47 -12.30 9.83
C SER A 400 -0.05 -12.75 11.23
N ILE A 401 0.07 -14.07 11.48
CA ILE A 401 0.58 -14.61 12.74
C ILE A 401 1.97 -14.07 13.04
N LEU A 402 2.92 -14.21 12.11
CA LEU A 402 4.32 -13.81 12.36
C LEU A 402 4.48 -12.30 12.49
N ARG A 403 3.67 -11.51 11.78
CA ARG A 403 3.63 -10.06 11.98
C ARG A 403 3.13 -9.68 13.37
N HIS A 404 2.10 -10.34 13.89
CA HIS A 404 1.63 -10.14 15.27
C HIS A 404 2.63 -10.64 16.32
N CYS A 405 3.51 -11.58 15.95
CA CYS A 405 4.66 -11.97 16.76
C CYS A 405 5.82 -10.94 16.70
N GLY A 406 5.66 -9.81 15.99
CA GLY A 406 6.63 -8.71 15.94
C GLY A 406 7.69 -8.82 14.84
N PHE A 407 7.57 -9.76 13.91
CA PHE A 407 8.52 -9.93 12.80
C PHE A 407 8.16 -9.07 11.59
N ARG A 408 9.17 -8.61 10.86
CA ARG A 408 8.98 -7.99 9.54
C ARG A 408 8.68 -9.06 8.50
N THR A 409 7.54 -8.93 7.83
CA THR A 409 7.03 -9.98 6.94
C THR A 409 7.06 -9.55 5.48
N GLY A 410 7.49 -10.47 4.62
CA GLY A 410 7.30 -10.38 3.17
C GLY A 410 6.38 -11.50 2.71
N LEU A 411 5.28 -11.18 2.03
CA LEU A 411 4.33 -12.16 1.50
C LEU A 411 4.24 -12.06 -0.02
N PHE A 412 4.53 -13.17 -0.69
CA PHE A 412 4.40 -13.33 -2.13
C PHE A 412 3.22 -14.25 -2.49
N THR A 413 2.20 -13.72 -3.17
CA THR A 413 0.96 -14.44 -3.51
C THR A 413 0.60 -14.38 -5.00
N SER A 414 -0.24 -15.31 -5.45
CA SER A 414 -0.69 -15.35 -6.85
C SER A 414 -2.05 -16.03 -7.06
N PRO A 415 -2.84 -15.61 -8.07
CA PRO A 415 -2.71 -14.37 -8.86
C PRO A 415 -3.12 -13.12 -8.06
N HIS A 416 -3.10 -11.94 -8.69
CA HIS A 416 -3.75 -10.73 -8.16
C HIS A 416 -5.19 -10.60 -8.69
N LEU A 417 -6.01 -9.77 -8.04
CA LEU A 417 -7.37 -9.43 -8.42
C LEU A 417 -7.44 -8.15 -9.27
N ILE A 418 -6.82 -7.06 -8.80
CA ILE A 418 -6.98 -5.72 -9.36
C ILE A 418 -5.63 -5.15 -9.82
N ASP A 419 -4.60 -5.29 -9.00
CA ASP A 419 -3.28 -4.67 -9.17
C ASP A 419 -2.16 -5.69 -8.93
N VAL A 420 -1.12 -5.71 -9.78
CA VAL A 420 0.02 -6.62 -9.65
C VAL A 420 0.76 -6.48 -8.32
N ARG A 421 0.70 -5.30 -7.69
CA ARG A 421 1.29 -5.03 -6.38
C ARG A 421 0.69 -5.88 -5.26
N GLU A 422 -0.53 -6.37 -5.42
CA GLU A 422 -1.16 -7.31 -4.47
C GLU A 422 -0.34 -8.58 -4.25
N ARG A 423 0.51 -8.95 -5.23
CA ARG A 423 1.40 -10.10 -5.16
C ARG A 423 2.56 -9.90 -4.18
N PHE A 424 2.84 -8.67 -3.74
CA PHE A 424 3.95 -8.33 -2.85
C PHE A 424 3.42 -7.51 -1.68
N ARG A 425 3.35 -8.13 -0.49
CA ARG A 425 2.99 -7.42 0.74
C ARG A 425 4.18 -7.36 1.68
N LEU A 426 4.37 -6.19 2.28
CA LEU A 426 5.33 -5.91 3.33
C LEU A 426 4.55 -5.55 4.58
N ASP A 427 4.76 -6.28 5.67
CA ASP A 427 4.13 -6.02 6.96
C ASP A 427 2.59 -5.94 6.84
N GLY A 428 1.99 -6.85 6.05
CA GLY A 428 0.56 -6.95 5.79
C GLY A 428 0.00 -5.97 4.75
N VAL A 429 0.80 -5.02 4.25
CA VAL A 429 0.39 -3.96 3.32
C VAL A 429 0.97 -4.19 1.93
N GLU A 430 0.18 -3.94 0.88
CA GLU A 430 0.67 -4.00 -0.51
C GLU A 430 1.83 -3.03 -0.73
N ILE A 431 2.82 -3.44 -1.53
CA ILE A 431 3.95 -2.57 -1.87
C ILE A 431 3.47 -1.26 -2.53
N SER A 432 4.09 -0.15 -2.15
CA SER A 432 3.80 1.16 -2.75
C SER A 432 4.20 1.17 -4.24
N LYS A 433 3.57 2.03 -5.05
CA LYS A 433 3.90 2.11 -6.49
C LYS A 433 5.35 2.52 -6.70
N GLU A 434 5.85 3.40 -5.84
CA GLU A 434 7.19 3.97 -5.90
C GLU A 434 8.24 2.88 -5.65
N LYS A 435 8.08 2.12 -4.56
CA LYS A 435 8.94 0.96 -4.26
C LYS A 435 8.85 -0.08 -5.36
N PHE A 436 7.64 -0.40 -5.82
CA PHE A 436 7.45 -1.34 -6.91
C PHE A 436 8.22 -0.92 -8.17
N LEU A 437 8.08 0.34 -8.61
CA LEU A 437 8.77 0.86 -9.80
C LEU A 437 10.29 0.86 -9.64
N ALA A 438 10.79 1.29 -8.48
CA ALA A 438 12.22 1.29 -8.20
C ALA A 438 12.82 -0.12 -8.31
N TYR A 439 12.20 -1.12 -7.69
CA TYR A 439 12.68 -2.50 -7.76
C TYR A 439 12.42 -3.16 -9.11
N PHE A 440 11.31 -2.80 -9.76
CA PHE A 440 10.96 -3.27 -11.10
C PHE A 440 12.03 -2.89 -12.11
N TRP A 441 12.33 -1.59 -12.25
CA TRP A 441 13.32 -1.11 -13.22
C TRP A 441 14.72 -1.57 -12.87
N TRP A 442 15.06 -1.65 -11.58
CA TRP A 442 16.33 -2.23 -11.14
C TRP A 442 16.53 -3.68 -11.62
N CYS A 443 15.49 -4.52 -11.54
CA CYS A 443 15.53 -5.90 -12.03
C CYS A 443 15.50 -5.93 -13.57
N TRP A 444 14.62 -5.15 -14.16
CA TRP A 444 14.39 -5.10 -15.60
C TRP A 444 15.65 -4.72 -16.36
N ASP A 445 16.29 -3.62 -15.99
CA ASP A 445 17.47 -3.09 -16.70
C ASP A 445 18.63 -4.09 -16.64
N ARG A 446 18.90 -4.67 -15.47
CA ARG A 446 19.97 -5.69 -15.30
C ARG A 446 19.72 -6.95 -16.11
N LEU A 447 18.49 -7.45 -16.12
CA LEU A 447 18.15 -8.64 -16.90
C LEU A 447 18.19 -8.33 -18.40
N LYS A 448 17.70 -7.15 -18.80
CA LYS A 448 17.68 -6.72 -20.19
C LYS A 448 19.09 -6.52 -20.74
N ASP A 449 19.99 -5.90 -19.97
CA ASP A 449 21.40 -5.70 -20.33
C ASP A 449 22.18 -7.01 -20.52
N LYS A 450 21.74 -8.09 -19.87
CA LYS A 450 22.33 -9.43 -19.97
C LYS A 450 21.55 -10.38 -20.87
N THR A 451 20.48 -9.91 -21.51
CA THR A 451 19.63 -10.74 -22.38
C THR A 451 20.36 -11.11 -23.67
N ASN A 452 20.37 -12.40 -24.00
CA ASN A 452 20.90 -12.93 -25.26
C ASN A 452 20.16 -14.23 -25.66
N GLU A 453 20.64 -14.94 -26.69
CA GLU A 453 20.00 -16.17 -27.18
C GLU A 453 19.97 -17.31 -26.13
N ASP A 454 21.01 -17.40 -25.29
CA ASP A 454 21.14 -18.43 -24.26
C ASP A 454 20.34 -18.09 -22.99
N VAL A 455 20.39 -16.81 -22.59
CA VAL A 455 19.71 -16.26 -21.41
C VAL A 455 18.72 -15.18 -21.85
N PRO A 456 17.49 -15.55 -22.24
CA PRO A 456 16.47 -14.58 -22.63
C PRO A 456 15.88 -13.88 -21.40
N MET A 457 15.08 -12.83 -21.61
CA MET A 457 14.26 -12.26 -20.54
C MET A 457 13.39 -13.33 -19.86
N PRO A 458 13.29 -13.34 -18.52
CA PRO A 458 12.42 -14.26 -17.82
C PRO A 458 10.96 -14.01 -18.19
N ASN A 459 10.17 -15.08 -18.28
CA ASN A 459 8.73 -14.94 -18.48
C ASN A 459 8.06 -14.25 -17.28
N TYR A 460 6.82 -13.81 -17.48
CA TYR A 460 6.06 -13.02 -16.51
C TYR A 460 6.15 -13.52 -15.06
N PHE A 461 5.88 -14.80 -14.81
CA PHE A 461 5.87 -15.32 -13.43
C PHE A 461 7.29 -15.46 -12.84
N ARG A 462 8.28 -15.85 -13.66
CA ARG A 462 9.70 -15.91 -13.23
C ARG A 462 10.21 -14.51 -12.89
N PHE A 463 9.91 -13.51 -13.72
CA PHE A 463 10.28 -12.12 -13.46
C PHE A 463 9.67 -11.63 -12.14
N LEU A 464 8.36 -11.83 -11.94
CA LEU A 464 7.71 -11.43 -10.69
C LEU A 464 8.28 -12.13 -9.46
N THR A 465 8.68 -13.39 -9.59
CA THR A 465 9.32 -14.11 -8.48
C THR A 465 10.68 -13.51 -8.13
N LEU A 466 11.51 -13.22 -9.14
CA LEU A 466 12.79 -12.53 -8.96
C LEU A 466 12.61 -11.13 -8.35
N LEU A 467 11.59 -10.39 -8.81
CA LEU A 467 11.21 -9.11 -8.23
C LEU A 467 10.80 -9.25 -6.75
N GLY A 468 10.06 -10.32 -6.40
CA GLY A 468 9.70 -10.62 -5.02
C GLY A 468 10.92 -10.85 -4.13
N PHE A 469 11.90 -11.63 -4.60
CA PHE A 469 13.18 -11.77 -3.89
C PHE A 469 13.91 -10.45 -3.75
N LYS A 470 13.96 -9.62 -4.80
CA LYS A 470 14.57 -8.30 -4.72
C LYS A 470 13.89 -7.42 -3.66
N ILE A 471 12.57 -7.37 -3.66
CA ILE A 471 11.77 -6.59 -2.70
C ILE A 471 12.10 -7.05 -1.29
N PHE A 472 11.96 -8.35 -0.99
CA PHE A 472 12.16 -8.87 0.36
C PHE A 472 13.60 -8.74 0.86
N ALA A 473 14.58 -8.87 -0.03
CA ALA A 473 15.99 -8.64 0.30
C ALA A 473 16.25 -7.17 0.63
N ALA A 474 15.80 -6.25 -0.24
CA ALA A 474 16.04 -4.82 -0.07
C ALA A 474 15.31 -4.25 1.16
N GLU A 475 14.13 -4.79 1.44
CA GLU A 475 13.30 -4.40 2.59
C GLU A 475 13.69 -5.14 3.87
N GLN A 476 14.70 -6.02 3.85
CA GLN A 476 15.23 -6.73 5.02
C GLN A 476 14.14 -7.40 5.87
N VAL A 477 13.26 -8.18 5.23
CA VAL A 477 12.21 -8.91 5.95
C VAL A 477 12.82 -10.03 6.80
N ASP A 478 12.28 -10.23 8.01
CA ASP A 478 12.68 -11.33 8.88
C ASP A 478 12.20 -12.67 8.36
N VAL A 479 11.02 -12.70 7.74
CA VAL A 479 10.40 -13.89 7.14
C VAL A 479 9.83 -13.58 5.77
N ALA A 480 10.11 -14.45 4.80
CA ALA A 480 9.48 -14.43 3.49
C ALA A 480 8.54 -15.63 3.33
N ILE A 481 7.25 -15.38 3.13
CA ILE A 481 6.22 -16.38 2.92
C ILE A 481 5.91 -16.44 1.42
N LEU A 482 6.21 -17.57 0.77
CA LEU A 482 6.11 -17.72 -0.67
C LEU A 482 5.00 -18.71 -1.03
N GLU A 483 3.97 -18.22 -1.71
CA GLU A 483 2.99 -19.07 -2.41
C GLU A 483 3.55 -19.54 -3.76
N VAL A 484 3.48 -20.84 -4.00
CA VAL A 484 3.77 -21.44 -5.31
C VAL A 484 2.71 -21.04 -6.32
N GLY A 485 3.12 -20.63 -7.53
CA GLY A 485 2.23 -20.27 -8.62
C GLY A 485 1.51 -21.47 -9.23
N LEU A 486 2.26 -22.37 -9.87
CA LEU A 486 1.71 -23.55 -10.53
C LEU A 486 2.59 -24.78 -10.30
N GLY A 487 1.97 -25.90 -9.96
CA GLY A 487 2.68 -27.14 -9.67
C GLY A 487 3.49 -27.03 -8.37
N GLY A 488 4.82 -27.02 -8.51
CA GLY A 488 5.78 -26.87 -7.41
C GLY A 488 7.20 -27.20 -7.85
N LYS A 489 7.41 -28.38 -8.44
CA LYS A 489 8.72 -28.89 -8.86
C LYS A 489 9.52 -27.92 -9.73
N PHE A 490 8.89 -27.34 -10.75
CA PHE A 490 9.51 -26.38 -11.67
C PHE A 490 8.95 -24.96 -11.52
N ASP A 491 8.25 -24.68 -10.42
CA ASP A 491 7.75 -23.33 -10.14
C ASP A 491 8.92 -22.40 -9.81
N ALA A 492 8.84 -21.12 -10.22
CA ALA A 492 9.91 -20.16 -10.04
C ALA A 492 10.33 -19.99 -8.57
N THR A 493 9.38 -20.10 -7.64
CA THR A 493 9.65 -20.01 -6.20
C THR A 493 10.50 -21.17 -5.68
N ASN A 494 10.56 -22.30 -6.40
CA ASN A 494 11.31 -23.49 -6.00
C ASN A 494 12.82 -23.41 -6.24
N VAL A 495 13.31 -22.27 -6.76
CA VAL A 495 14.75 -21.94 -6.81
C VAL A 495 15.36 -21.85 -5.41
N VAL A 496 14.52 -21.62 -4.39
CA VAL A 496 14.89 -21.67 -2.98
C VAL A 496 15.39 -23.07 -2.62
N LYS A 497 16.67 -23.16 -2.23
CA LYS A 497 17.31 -24.46 -1.95
C LYS A 497 17.00 -25.00 -0.56
N LYS A 498 16.87 -24.12 0.43
CA LYS A 498 16.71 -24.50 1.84
C LYS A 498 15.73 -23.57 2.57
N PRO A 499 14.41 -23.69 2.29
CA PRO A 499 13.42 -22.99 3.10
C PRO A 499 13.46 -23.50 4.55
N VAL A 500 12.97 -22.71 5.48
CA VAL A 500 12.91 -23.09 6.90
C VAL A 500 11.89 -24.21 7.11
N VAL A 501 10.76 -24.14 6.41
CA VAL A 501 9.68 -25.13 6.46
C VAL A 501 8.84 -25.07 5.17
N CYS A 502 8.37 -26.23 4.71
CA CYS A 502 7.47 -26.35 3.56
C CYS A 502 6.03 -26.72 3.98
N GLY A 503 5.03 -26.20 3.27
CA GLY A 503 3.62 -26.52 3.46
C GLY A 503 2.96 -27.04 2.18
N ILE A 504 2.13 -28.07 2.28
CA ILE A 504 1.27 -28.54 1.18
C ILE A 504 -0.18 -28.47 1.63
N SER A 505 -0.91 -27.45 1.16
CA SER A 505 -2.35 -27.30 1.41
C SER A 505 -3.17 -28.31 0.60
N SER A 506 -4.50 -28.23 0.66
CA SER A 506 -5.39 -29.21 0.04
C SER A 506 -5.11 -29.43 -1.45
N LEU A 507 -5.00 -30.70 -1.84
CA LEU A 507 -4.83 -31.15 -3.21
C LEU A 507 -6.18 -31.54 -3.82
N GLY A 508 -6.32 -31.26 -5.10
CA GLY A 508 -7.50 -31.58 -5.88
C GLY A 508 -7.22 -31.39 -7.36
N TYR A 509 -8.17 -31.80 -8.20
CA TYR A 509 -8.07 -31.72 -9.65
C TYR A 509 -8.15 -30.28 -10.12
N ASP A 510 -7.02 -29.74 -10.56
CA ASP A 510 -6.93 -28.43 -11.22
C ASP A 510 -5.71 -28.43 -12.15
N HIS A 511 -5.78 -27.65 -13.23
CA HIS A 511 -4.72 -27.57 -14.24
C HIS A 511 -4.23 -28.93 -14.79
N MET A 512 -5.15 -29.87 -14.98
CA MET A 512 -4.83 -31.24 -15.42
C MET A 512 -4.09 -31.28 -16.77
N GLU A 513 -4.37 -30.33 -17.66
CA GLU A 513 -3.68 -30.18 -18.95
C GLU A 513 -2.16 -29.95 -18.81
N ILE A 514 -1.70 -29.50 -17.63
CA ILE A 514 -0.29 -29.15 -17.36
C ILE A 514 0.34 -30.09 -16.32
N LEU A 515 -0.41 -30.42 -15.26
CA LEU A 515 0.12 -31.13 -14.09
C LEU A 515 -0.10 -32.65 -14.11
N GLY A 516 -0.86 -33.16 -15.08
CA GLY A 516 -1.24 -34.57 -15.18
C GLY A 516 -2.74 -34.81 -14.96
N ASN A 517 -3.18 -36.00 -15.34
CA ASN A 517 -4.60 -36.38 -15.33
C ASN A 517 -5.02 -37.14 -14.06
N THR A 518 -4.08 -37.41 -13.15
CA THR A 518 -4.32 -38.11 -11.88
C THR A 518 -3.97 -37.23 -10.69
N LEU A 519 -4.56 -37.53 -9.53
CA LEU A 519 -4.27 -36.77 -8.33
C LEU A 519 -2.85 -37.06 -7.83
N GLY A 520 -2.33 -38.27 -8.08
CA GLY A 520 -0.95 -38.66 -7.79
C GLY A 520 0.08 -37.87 -8.61
N GLU A 521 -0.15 -37.63 -9.90
CA GLU A 521 0.71 -36.78 -10.73
C GLU A 521 0.72 -35.33 -10.22
N ILE A 522 -0.47 -34.77 -9.93
CA ILE A 522 -0.62 -33.44 -9.34
C ILE A 522 0.15 -33.38 -8.01
N ALA A 523 -0.02 -34.37 -7.14
CA ALA A 523 0.68 -34.46 -5.86
C ALA A 523 2.20 -34.53 -6.04
N GLY A 524 2.69 -35.27 -7.04
CA GLY A 524 4.11 -35.37 -7.37
C GLY A 524 4.72 -34.03 -7.75
N GLU A 525 4.02 -33.25 -8.59
CA GLU A 525 4.44 -31.90 -8.96
C GLU A 525 4.49 -30.96 -7.75
N LYS A 526 3.47 -30.99 -6.88
CA LYS A 526 3.43 -30.12 -5.68
C LYS A 526 4.43 -30.53 -4.60
N ALA A 527 4.62 -31.83 -4.39
CA ALA A 527 5.65 -32.36 -3.49
C ALA A 527 7.08 -32.07 -3.98
N GLY A 528 7.25 -31.52 -5.19
CA GLY A 528 8.52 -31.03 -5.70
C GLY A 528 9.12 -29.86 -4.91
N ILE A 529 8.36 -29.20 -4.03
CA ILE A 529 8.90 -28.17 -3.13
C ILE A 529 9.57 -28.75 -1.88
N LEU A 530 9.39 -30.04 -1.60
CA LEU A 530 10.03 -30.69 -0.45
C LEU A 530 11.55 -30.72 -0.69
N LYS A 531 12.32 -30.39 0.35
CA LYS A 531 13.80 -30.31 0.30
C LYS A 531 14.40 -31.22 1.34
N ASP A 532 15.56 -31.77 1.03
CA ASP A 532 16.27 -32.74 1.88
C ASP A 532 16.42 -32.23 3.33
N GLY A 533 15.93 -33.02 4.30
CA GLY A 533 15.98 -32.71 5.73
C GLY A 533 15.18 -31.48 6.20
N VAL A 534 14.49 -30.76 5.31
CA VAL A 534 13.65 -29.60 5.68
C VAL A 534 12.30 -30.08 6.18
N PRO A 535 11.81 -29.61 7.35
CA PRO A 535 10.51 -30.02 7.86
C PRO A 535 9.37 -29.61 6.94
N ALA A 536 8.34 -30.45 6.88
CA ALA A 536 7.19 -30.19 6.03
C ALA A 536 5.87 -30.56 6.71
N PHE A 537 4.83 -29.79 6.41
CA PHE A 537 3.48 -30.04 6.88
C PHE A 537 2.52 -30.16 5.70
N THR A 538 1.54 -31.04 5.82
CA THR A 538 0.40 -31.09 4.90
C THR A 538 -0.90 -31.19 5.67
N VAL A 539 -2.02 -30.94 5.01
CA VAL A 539 -3.35 -31.18 5.55
C VAL A 539 -3.80 -32.62 5.28
N SER A 540 -4.97 -33.02 5.76
CA SER A 540 -5.55 -34.30 5.33
C SER A 540 -5.78 -34.28 3.82
N GLN A 541 -5.34 -35.33 3.12
CA GLN A 541 -5.44 -35.46 1.66
C GLN A 541 -6.15 -36.76 1.29
N PRO A 542 -6.69 -36.87 0.07
CA PRO A 542 -7.07 -38.16 -0.50
C PRO A 542 -5.88 -39.13 -0.51
N GLU A 543 -6.17 -40.43 -0.35
CA GLU A 543 -5.17 -41.48 -0.16
C GLU A 543 -4.12 -41.50 -1.28
N GLU A 544 -4.56 -41.38 -2.53
CA GLU A 544 -3.70 -41.33 -3.72
C GLU A 544 -2.64 -40.21 -3.61
N ALA A 545 -3.07 -39.01 -3.20
CA ALA A 545 -2.19 -37.86 -3.06
C ALA A 545 -1.26 -38.01 -1.84
N MET A 546 -1.81 -38.46 -0.71
CA MET A 546 -1.07 -38.67 0.53
C MET A 546 0.05 -39.69 0.36
N ALA A 547 -0.19 -40.79 -0.38
CA ALA A 547 0.80 -41.81 -0.67
C ALA A 547 2.01 -41.23 -1.42
N VAL A 548 1.77 -40.38 -2.42
CA VAL A 548 2.84 -39.71 -3.19
C VAL A 548 3.63 -38.75 -2.33
N ILE A 549 2.97 -37.90 -1.52
CA ILE A 549 3.65 -36.96 -0.63
C ILE A 549 4.53 -37.72 0.39
N LYS A 550 4.00 -38.77 1.03
CA LYS A 550 4.74 -39.60 1.99
C LYS A 550 5.95 -40.29 1.36
N ASN A 551 5.78 -40.87 0.17
CA ASN A 551 6.88 -41.50 -0.55
C ASN A 551 7.98 -40.47 -0.87
N LYS A 552 7.59 -39.30 -1.40
CA LYS A 552 8.54 -38.22 -1.70
C LYS A 552 9.27 -37.71 -0.45
N ALA A 553 8.55 -37.53 0.65
CA ALA A 553 9.13 -37.13 1.93
C ALA A 553 10.13 -38.18 2.46
N SER A 554 9.78 -39.47 2.37
CA SER A 554 10.67 -40.57 2.76
C SER A 554 11.96 -40.61 1.93
N GLN A 555 11.88 -40.35 0.62
CA GLN A 555 13.05 -40.31 -0.27
C GLN A 555 14.02 -39.17 0.07
N LEU A 556 13.51 -38.05 0.60
CA LEU A 556 14.27 -36.84 0.93
C LEU A 556 14.55 -36.69 2.43
N ALA A 557 14.31 -37.74 3.23
CA ALA A 557 14.42 -37.71 4.68
C ALA A 557 13.70 -36.51 5.33
N VAL A 558 12.56 -36.09 4.75
CA VAL A 558 11.76 -34.96 5.21
C VAL A 558 10.89 -35.40 6.38
N PRO A 559 10.95 -34.72 7.55
CA PRO A 559 10.03 -35.00 8.65
C PRO A 559 8.66 -34.39 8.30
N LEU A 560 7.86 -35.17 7.56
CA LEU A 560 6.51 -34.80 7.15
C LEU A 560 5.50 -35.08 8.27
N GLN A 561 4.68 -34.09 8.59
CA GLN A 561 3.56 -34.23 9.52
C GLN A 561 2.24 -33.76 8.90
N VAL A 562 1.13 -34.34 9.36
CA VAL A 562 -0.21 -33.87 8.99
C VAL A 562 -0.66 -32.87 10.05
N ALA A 563 -0.87 -31.62 9.64
CA ALA A 563 -1.37 -30.58 10.51
C ALA A 563 -2.87 -30.82 10.81
N PRO A 564 -3.28 -30.83 12.10
CA PRO A 564 -4.69 -30.93 12.43
C PRO A 564 -5.43 -29.63 12.06
N PRO A 565 -6.73 -29.70 11.73
CA PRO A 565 -7.55 -28.51 11.62
C PRO A 565 -7.56 -27.74 12.95
N LEU A 566 -7.67 -26.41 12.86
CA LEU A 566 -7.84 -25.56 14.03
C LEU A 566 -9.18 -25.86 14.73
N GLY A 567 -9.14 -26.19 16.02
CA GLY A 567 -10.33 -26.30 16.84
C GLY A 567 -10.92 -24.93 17.19
N ILE A 568 -12.22 -24.74 17.00
CA ILE A 568 -12.93 -23.46 17.23
C ILE A 568 -12.70 -22.92 18.65
N GLY A 569 -12.65 -23.81 19.65
CA GLY A 569 -12.42 -23.42 21.05
C GLY A 569 -11.06 -22.77 21.34
N LEU A 570 -10.09 -22.86 20.42
CA LEU A 570 -8.75 -22.27 20.59
C LEU A 570 -8.69 -20.79 20.20
N LEU A 571 -9.77 -20.21 19.67
CA LEU A 571 -9.84 -18.80 19.24
C LEU A 571 -10.36 -17.85 20.34
N ASN A 572 -10.54 -18.31 21.58
CA ASN A 572 -10.99 -17.49 22.72
C ASN A 572 -12.27 -16.68 22.44
N GLY A 573 -13.22 -17.26 21.68
CA GLY A 573 -14.48 -16.62 21.31
C GLY A 573 -14.42 -15.71 20.09
N ARG A 574 -13.26 -15.57 19.44
CA ARG A 574 -13.11 -14.86 18.16
C ARG A 574 -13.37 -15.77 16.95
N GLN A 575 -13.61 -15.15 15.81
CA GLN A 575 -13.72 -15.82 14.51
C GLN A 575 -12.42 -15.63 13.72
N LEU A 576 -12.19 -16.50 12.72
CA LEU A 576 -11.13 -16.30 11.74
C LEU A 576 -11.42 -15.08 10.88
N GLY A 577 -10.37 -14.33 10.51
CA GLY A 577 -10.51 -13.19 9.58
C GLY A 577 -10.89 -13.60 8.16
N LEU A 578 -10.62 -14.87 7.79
CA LEU A 578 -11.10 -15.47 6.55
C LEU A 578 -12.26 -16.44 6.86
N HIS A 579 -13.39 -16.26 6.17
CA HIS A 579 -14.59 -17.06 6.39
C HIS A 579 -14.60 -18.39 5.61
N GLY A 580 -15.35 -19.36 6.14
CA GLY A 580 -15.60 -20.68 5.55
C GLY A 580 -14.91 -21.82 6.32
N ASP A 581 -15.57 -22.98 6.39
CA ASP A 581 -15.11 -24.13 7.18
C ASP A 581 -13.72 -24.65 6.76
N HIS A 582 -13.44 -24.61 5.46
CA HIS A 582 -12.13 -24.99 4.92
C HIS A 582 -10.99 -24.09 5.41
N GLN A 583 -11.27 -22.89 5.96
CA GLN A 583 -10.23 -22.02 6.50
C GLN A 583 -9.64 -22.53 7.80
N TYR A 584 -10.36 -23.32 8.59
CA TYR A 584 -9.80 -23.94 9.81
C TYR A 584 -8.70 -24.96 9.48
N LEU A 585 -8.80 -25.62 8.33
CA LEU A 585 -7.75 -26.50 7.81
C LEU A 585 -6.51 -25.68 7.39
N ASN A 586 -6.72 -24.57 6.68
CA ASN A 586 -5.64 -23.67 6.24
C ASN A 586 -4.95 -22.99 7.44
N ALA A 587 -5.73 -22.56 8.45
CA ALA A 587 -5.23 -21.99 9.70
C ALA A 587 -4.40 -23.00 10.50
N GLY A 588 -4.86 -24.25 10.59
CA GLY A 588 -4.10 -25.34 11.24
C GLY A 588 -2.74 -25.58 10.57
N LEU A 589 -2.71 -25.57 9.23
CA LEU A 589 -1.45 -25.65 8.48
C LEU A 589 -0.55 -24.44 8.75
N ALA A 590 -1.09 -23.22 8.70
CA ALA A 590 -0.35 -21.98 8.98
C ALA A 590 0.27 -21.99 10.39
N ILE A 591 -0.50 -22.40 11.42
CA ILE A 591 0.01 -22.53 12.80
C ILE A 591 1.21 -23.47 12.87
N ALA A 592 1.15 -24.63 12.21
CA ALA A 592 2.24 -25.60 12.20
C ALA A 592 3.51 -25.05 11.51
N LEU A 593 3.33 -24.32 10.40
CA LEU A 593 4.41 -23.64 9.70
C LEU A 593 5.04 -22.54 10.57
N CYS A 594 4.24 -21.65 11.15
CA CYS A 594 4.72 -20.55 12.00
C CYS A 594 5.45 -21.06 13.24
N ARG A 595 4.88 -22.07 13.93
CA ARG A 595 5.53 -22.72 15.07
C ARG A 595 6.91 -23.20 14.65
N THR A 596 6.99 -24.05 13.64
CA THR A 596 8.25 -24.63 13.15
C THR A 596 9.25 -23.58 12.72
N TRP A 597 8.78 -22.50 12.07
CA TRP A 597 9.63 -21.39 11.71
C TRP A 597 10.25 -20.74 12.95
N LEU A 598 9.44 -20.35 13.95
CA LEU A 598 9.89 -19.81 15.24
C LEU A 598 10.87 -20.77 15.94
N GLN A 599 10.61 -22.08 15.86
CA GLN A 599 11.50 -23.12 16.40
C GLN A 599 12.88 -23.11 15.76
N LYS A 600 12.93 -23.13 14.43
CA LYS A 600 14.17 -23.21 13.67
C LYS A 600 14.96 -21.92 13.68
N THR A 601 14.31 -20.78 13.91
CA THR A 601 14.94 -19.46 13.95
C THR A 601 15.31 -19.00 15.37
N GLY A 602 14.98 -19.79 16.41
CA GLY A 602 15.43 -19.58 17.79
C GLY A 602 14.49 -18.74 18.66
N HIS A 603 13.25 -18.51 18.22
CA HIS A 603 12.28 -17.61 18.87
C HIS A 603 11.20 -18.35 19.70
N ILE A 604 11.40 -19.62 20.08
CA ILE A 604 10.44 -20.37 20.94
C ILE A 604 10.35 -19.82 22.36
N LYS A 605 11.49 -19.40 22.93
CA LYS A 605 11.66 -19.21 24.38
C LYS A 605 10.76 -18.12 24.97
N ASP A 606 10.20 -17.25 24.13
CA ASP A 606 9.29 -16.17 24.54
C ASP A 606 7.80 -16.54 24.44
N MET A 607 7.40 -17.66 23.81
CA MET A 607 6.00 -17.89 23.40
C MET A 607 5.29 -19.14 23.97
N ASN A 608 5.87 -19.83 24.96
CA ASN A 608 5.21 -20.92 25.72
C ASN A 608 4.47 -21.97 24.85
N LEU A 609 5.04 -22.30 23.68
CA LEU A 609 4.40 -23.10 22.62
C LEU A 609 4.16 -24.59 22.97
N ASP A 610 4.65 -25.05 24.13
CA ASP A 610 4.57 -26.43 24.59
C ASP A 610 3.24 -26.79 25.28
N GLN A 611 2.38 -25.80 25.57
CA GLN A 611 1.05 -26.04 26.12
C GLN A 611 0.05 -26.34 24.99
N ALA A 612 -0.19 -27.62 24.74
CA ALA A 612 -1.13 -28.08 23.69
C ALA A 612 -2.59 -27.59 23.88
N SER A 613 -2.92 -26.99 25.02
CA SER A 613 -4.28 -26.58 25.40
C SER A 613 -4.71 -25.18 24.96
N SER A 614 -3.78 -24.30 24.54
CA SER A 614 -4.11 -22.92 24.15
C SER A 614 -3.18 -22.39 23.05
N LEU A 615 -3.70 -21.49 22.21
CA LEU A 615 -2.89 -20.72 21.26
C LEU A 615 -2.39 -19.44 21.93
N PRO A 616 -1.15 -18.97 21.63
CA PRO A 616 -0.70 -17.64 22.02
C PRO A 616 -1.63 -16.54 21.50
N ASP A 617 -1.74 -15.43 22.22
CA ASP A 617 -2.62 -14.32 21.85
C ASP A 617 -2.26 -13.73 20.49
N GLU A 618 -0.96 -13.68 20.15
CA GLU A 618 -0.46 -13.21 18.85
C GLU A 618 -0.95 -14.11 17.71
N PHE A 619 -1.06 -15.42 17.95
CA PHE A 619 -1.60 -16.36 16.97
C PHE A 619 -3.10 -16.15 16.80
N VAL A 620 -3.84 -15.98 17.91
CA VAL A 620 -5.29 -15.73 17.87
C VAL A 620 -5.59 -14.42 17.14
N GLU A 621 -4.87 -13.34 17.46
CA GLU A 621 -5.02 -12.03 16.80
C GLU A 621 -4.63 -12.10 15.32
N GLY A 622 -3.51 -12.75 15.00
CA GLY A 622 -3.07 -12.95 13.63
C GLY A 622 -4.08 -13.73 12.78
N LEU A 623 -4.70 -14.77 13.35
CA LEU A 623 -5.76 -15.55 12.70
C LEU A 623 -7.07 -14.76 12.54
N ALA A 624 -7.43 -13.93 13.52
CA ALA A 624 -8.66 -13.14 13.52
C ALA A 624 -8.60 -11.92 12.58
N THR A 625 -7.42 -11.37 12.34
CA THR A 625 -7.21 -10.15 11.52
C THR A 625 -6.71 -10.44 10.11
N ALA A 626 -6.40 -11.70 9.78
CA ALA A 626 -5.96 -12.11 8.45
C ALA A 626 -7.01 -11.74 7.38
N ASN A 627 -6.58 -11.06 6.32
CA ASN A 627 -7.48 -10.57 5.28
C ASN A 627 -6.93 -10.86 3.86
N LEU A 628 -7.80 -11.40 3.01
CA LEU A 628 -7.51 -11.72 1.62
C LEU A 628 -8.73 -11.36 0.75
N GLN A 629 -8.56 -10.37 -0.13
CA GLN A 629 -9.64 -9.89 -0.99
C GLN A 629 -10.16 -11.01 -1.92
N GLY A 630 -11.45 -10.92 -2.28
CA GLY A 630 -12.11 -11.84 -3.22
C GLY A 630 -12.28 -13.29 -2.74
N ARG A 631 -12.12 -13.53 -1.44
CA ARG A 631 -12.37 -14.82 -0.77
C ARG A 631 -13.40 -14.62 0.32
N ALA A 632 -14.60 -15.18 0.13
CA ALA A 632 -15.67 -15.10 1.11
C ALA A 632 -15.88 -13.67 1.68
N GLN A 633 -15.82 -12.66 0.80
CA GLN A 633 -15.79 -11.25 1.18
C GLN A 633 -17.19 -10.64 1.02
N VAL A 634 -17.67 -9.92 2.03
CA VAL A 634 -18.95 -9.20 1.98
C VAL A 634 -18.68 -7.70 1.85
N ILE A 635 -19.32 -7.04 0.88
CA ILE A 635 -19.23 -5.59 0.65
C ILE A 635 -20.64 -5.03 0.54
N ILE A 636 -20.97 -4.01 1.34
CA ILE A 636 -22.18 -3.20 1.19
C ILE A 636 -21.88 -2.09 0.19
N ASP A 637 -22.77 -1.85 -0.79
CA ASP A 637 -22.53 -0.81 -1.80
C ASP A 637 -22.54 0.59 -1.14
N PRO A 638 -21.40 1.32 -1.14
CA PRO A 638 -21.28 2.59 -0.43
C PRO A 638 -22.16 3.71 -1.01
N HIS A 639 -22.54 3.62 -2.30
CA HIS A 639 -23.35 4.67 -2.94
C HIS A 639 -24.81 4.64 -2.53
N ILE A 640 -25.30 3.50 -2.04
CA ILE A 640 -26.69 3.33 -1.60
C ILE A 640 -26.83 3.66 -0.11
N ASP A 641 -25.81 3.35 0.69
CA ASP A 641 -25.82 3.60 2.14
C ASP A 641 -25.72 5.10 2.47
N ALA A 642 -24.86 5.84 1.75
CA ALA A 642 -24.63 7.28 1.98
C ALA A 642 -25.84 8.20 1.69
N GLN A 643 -26.85 7.72 0.95
CA GLN A 643 -28.05 8.51 0.63
C GLN A 643 -29.23 8.26 1.59
N SER A 644 -29.04 7.46 2.64
CA SER A 644 -30.11 7.02 3.55
C SER A 644 -30.04 7.69 4.93
N GLU A 645 -29.70 8.98 4.99
CA GLU A 645 -29.97 9.81 6.17
C GLU A 645 -31.46 10.13 6.27
N GLY A 646 -32.19 9.29 7.01
CA GLY A 646 -33.58 9.56 7.42
C GLY A 646 -34.62 8.74 6.65
N SER A 647 -35.18 7.74 7.33
CA SER A 647 -36.30 6.86 6.95
C SER A 647 -35.99 5.73 5.95
N CYS A 648 -36.17 4.49 6.44
CA CYS A 648 -36.04 3.17 5.79
C CYS A 648 -34.62 2.58 5.65
N LYS A 649 -34.08 2.01 6.74
CA LYS A 649 -32.88 1.14 6.77
C LYS A 649 -33.05 -0.23 6.07
N PHE A 650 -34.17 -0.47 5.38
CA PHE A 650 -34.54 -1.81 4.88
C PHE A 650 -34.14 -2.11 3.44
N GLY A 651 -33.79 -1.08 2.66
CA GLY A 651 -33.32 -1.23 1.28
C GLY A 651 -31.80 -1.11 1.22
N GLY A 652 -31.12 -2.16 0.76
CA GLY A 652 -29.66 -2.16 0.66
C GLY A 652 -29.17 -3.16 -0.38
N LEU A 653 -28.05 -2.84 -1.01
CA LEU A 653 -27.37 -3.68 -1.99
C LEU A 653 -26.10 -4.25 -1.36
N VAL A 654 -26.08 -5.57 -1.17
CA VAL A 654 -24.97 -6.30 -0.55
C VAL A 654 -24.37 -7.26 -1.57
N PHE A 655 -23.06 -7.18 -1.74
CA PHE A 655 -22.28 -8.06 -2.59
C PHE A 655 -21.54 -9.10 -1.75
N PHE A 656 -21.73 -10.37 -2.11
CA PHE A 656 -21.02 -11.51 -1.57
C PHE A 656 -20.04 -11.98 -2.64
N LEU A 657 -18.74 -11.84 -2.40
CA LEU A 657 -17.69 -12.00 -3.39
C LEU A 657 -16.85 -13.23 -3.10
N ASP A 658 -16.82 -14.18 -4.04
CA ASP A 658 -15.90 -15.31 -3.97
C ASP A 658 -15.43 -15.78 -5.35
N GLY A 659 -14.11 -15.85 -5.53
CA GLY A 659 -13.49 -16.27 -6.79
C GLY A 659 -13.52 -17.78 -7.10
N ALA A 660 -14.47 -18.55 -6.56
CA ALA A 660 -14.67 -19.98 -6.86
C ALA A 660 -14.83 -20.24 -8.37
N HIS A 661 -14.20 -21.31 -8.86
CA HIS A 661 -14.13 -21.64 -10.29
C HIS A 661 -13.84 -23.13 -10.58
N SER A 662 -13.89 -23.99 -9.57
CA SER A 662 -13.95 -25.47 -9.68
C SER A 662 -15.20 -26.00 -8.99
N PRO A 663 -15.67 -27.21 -9.32
CA PRO A 663 -16.86 -27.82 -8.71
C PRO A 663 -16.83 -27.80 -7.17
N GLU A 664 -15.71 -28.18 -6.57
CA GLU A 664 -15.53 -28.24 -5.11
C GLU A 664 -15.55 -26.84 -4.49
N SER A 665 -14.88 -25.88 -5.13
CA SER A 665 -14.91 -24.49 -4.65
C SER A 665 -16.30 -23.85 -4.77
N MET A 666 -17.12 -24.28 -5.73
CA MET A 666 -18.51 -23.82 -5.87
C MET A 666 -19.38 -24.28 -4.70
N GLU A 667 -19.19 -25.52 -4.23
CA GLU A 667 -19.90 -26.03 -3.05
C GLU A 667 -19.50 -25.27 -1.79
N GLU A 668 -18.20 -25.03 -1.59
CA GLU A 668 -17.70 -24.27 -0.44
C GLU A 668 -18.18 -22.80 -0.47
N CYS A 669 -18.18 -22.18 -1.65
CA CYS A 669 -18.74 -20.85 -1.87
C CYS A 669 -20.24 -20.81 -1.54
N ALA A 670 -21.03 -21.80 -2.00
CA ALA A 670 -22.45 -21.90 -1.70
C ALA A 670 -22.74 -22.05 -0.21
N LYS A 671 -21.98 -22.90 0.51
CA LYS A 671 -22.11 -23.06 1.96
C LYS A 671 -21.86 -21.75 2.69
N TRP A 672 -20.71 -21.11 2.40
CA TRP A 672 -20.37 -19.81 2.99
C TRP A 672 -21.44 -18.77 2.69
N PHE A 673 -21.86 -18.62 1.43
CA PHE A 673 -22.87 -17.65 1.03
C PHE A 673 -24.19 -17.88 1.79
N SER A 674 -24.58 -19.15 1.97
CA SER A 674 -25.80 -19.49 2.70
C SER A 674 -25.75 -19.06 4.16
N HIS A 675 -24.61 -19.24 4.82
CA HIS A 675 -24.40 -18.74 6.19
C HIS A 675 -24.34 -17.22 6.26
N ALA A 676 -23.57 -16.57 5.37
CA ALA A 676 -23.40 -15.13 5.35
C ALA A 676 -24.72 -14.38 5.11
N VAL A 677 -25.59 -14.94 4.27
CA VAL A 677 -26.95 -14.41 4.03
C VAL A 677 -27.84 -14.53 5.26
N GLN A 678 -27.73 -15.61 6.04
CA GLN A 678 -28.48 -15.77 7.29
C GLN A 678 -27.99 -14.79 8.36
N GLU A 679 -26.67 -14.61 8.49
CA GLU A 679 -26.08 -13.62 9.40
C GLU A 679 -26.48 -12.19 9.05
N ASP A 680 -26.50 -11.85 7.75
CA ASP A 680 -26.96 -10.55 7.26
C ASP A 680 -28.42 -10.28 7.67
N ILE A 681 -29.30 -11.28 7.55
CA ILE A 681 -30.70 -11.18 8.00
C ILE A 681 -30.78 -11.05 9.53
N GLN A 682 -29.98 -11.82 10.28
CA GLN A 682 -29.98 -11.78 11.75
C GLN A 682 -29.52 -10.43 12.30
N LYS A 683 -28.49 -9.82 11.71
CA LYS A 683 -28.00 -8.47 12.09
C LYS A 683 -29.12 -7.44 11.97
N LEU A 684 -29.87 -7.47 10.87
CA LEU A 684 -31.03 -6.57 10.67
C LEU A 684 -32.09 -6.77 11.75
N THR A 685 -32.46 -8.01 12.06
CA THR A 685 -33.47 -8.27 13.11
C THR A 685 -33.04 -7.88 14.52
N SER A 686 -31.73 -7.93 14.80
CA SER A 686 -31.18 -7.62 16.13
C SER A 686 -31.10 -6.10 16.37
N GLU A 687 -30.77 -5.33 15.32
CA GLU A 687 -30.75 -3.86 15.37
C GLU A 687 -32.16 -3.27 15.58
N GLU A 688 -33.19 -3.89 15.00
CA GLU A 688 -34.59 -3.47 15.18
C GLU A 688 -35.13 -3.71 16.61
N GLN A 689 -34.79 -4.84 17.21
CA GLN A 689 -35.21 -5.15 18.58
C GLN A 689 -34.61 -4.16 19.58
N HIS A 690 -33.36 -3.72 19.37
CA HIS A 690 -32.73 -2.69 20.20
C HIS A 690 -33.40 -1.32 20.09
N HIS A 691 -33.84 -0.91 18.89
CA HIS A 691 -34.58 0.35 18.71
C HIS A 691 -35.99 0.30 19.29
N THR A 692 -36.67 -0.85 19.23
CA THR A 692 -38.03 -1.00 19.77
C THR A 692 -38.01 -1.01 21.31
N VAL A 693 -37.02 -1.65 21.94
CA VAL A 693 -36.87 -1.70 23.41
C VAL A 693 -36.47 -0.34 24.00
N GLN A 694 -35.71 0.50 23.28
CA GLN A 694 -35.40 1.87 23.74
C GLN A 694 -36.62 2.80 23.69
N ASN A 695 -37.49 2.65 22.69
CA ASN A 695 -38.72 3.46 22.58
C ASN A 695 -39.80 3.05 23.60
N ILE A 696 -39.85 1.78 24.01
CA ILE A 696 -40.82 1.30 25.02
C ILE A 696 -40.53 1.84 26.43
N LYS A 697 -39.30 2.29 26.73
CA LYS A 697 -38.94 2.86 28.05
C LYS A 697 -39.22 4.36 28.20
N GLN A 698 -39.71 5.04 27.16
CA GLN A 698 -40.00 6.49 27.21
C GLN A 698 -41.48 6.85 27.21
N ASP A 699 -42.40 5.90 27.03
CA ASP A 699 -43.83 6.20 26.93
C ASP A 699 -44.69 5.26 27.81
N GLU A 700 -44.65 5.46 29.13
CA GLU A 700 -45.70 4.96 30.01
C GLU A 700 -46.93 5.88 29.91
N GLY A 701 -47.86 5.50 29.03
CA GLY A 701 -49.25 5.95 29.13
C GLY A 701 -49.83 6.54 27.84
N LYS A 702 -50.17 5.67 26.88
CA LYS A 702 -51.38 5.77 26.04
C LYS A 702 -51.50 4.52 25.17
N ASN A 703 -52.72 4.01 25.02
CA ASN A 703 -53.06 2.86 24.17
C ASN A 703 -52.51 3.05 22.75
N LEU A 704 -51.62 2.15 22.30
CA LEU A 704 -51.13 2.11 20.93
C LEU A 704 -52.24 1.65 19.95
N PRO A 705 -52.34 2.23 18.75
CA PRO A 705 -53.11 1.65 17.65
C PRO A 705 -52.38 0.41 17.10
N VAL A 706 -53.17 -0.56 16.63
CA VAL A 706 -52.77 -1.90 16.13
C VAL A 706 -51.93 -1.86 14.83
N ASP A 707 -51.48 -0.69 14.38
CA ASP A 707 -50.74 -0.53 13.11
C ASP A 707 -49.21 -0.72 13.21
N LEU A 708 -48.63 -0.80 14.41
CA LEU A 708 -47.18 -1.02 14.61
C LEU A 708 -46.73 -2.49 14.50
N ILE A 709 -47.64 -3.44 14.27
CA ILE A 709 -47.32 -4.87 14.09
C ILE A 709 -47.05 -5.21 12.62
N LYS A 710 -47.28 -4.29 11.67
CA LYS A 710 -47.02 -4.54 10.23
C LYS A 710 -45.54 -4.44 9.85
N ASP A 711 -44.71 -3.69 10.57
CA ASP A 711 -43.30 -3.48 10.18
C ASP A 711 -42.40 -4.68 10.46
N VAL A 712 -42.77 -5.57 11.38
CA VAL A 712 -42.05 -6.84 11.63
C VAL A 712 -42.17 -7.83 10.45
N SER A 713 -43.11 -7.60 9.52
CA SER A 713 -43.24 -8.40 8.29
C SER A 713 -42.26 -7.99 7.17
N SER A 714 -41.61 -6.83 7.29
CA SER A 714 -40.72 -6.28 6.25
C SER A 714 -39.35 -6.95 6.16
N VAL A 715 -38.93 -7.69 7.20
CA VAL A 715 -37.71 -8.52 7.23
C VAL A 715 -37.73 -9.64 6.17
N LYS A 716 -38.89 -9.97 5.58
CA LYS A 716 -39.03 -11.10 4.65
C LYS A 716 -38.73 -10.80 3.18
N ASN A 717 -38.53 -9.54 2.76
CA ASN A 717 -38.34 -9.22 1.34
C ASN A 717 -36.85 -9.05 0.98
N SER A 718 -36.15 -10.17 0.79
CA SER A 718 -34.80 -10.20 0.22
C SER A 718 -34.80 -10.85 -1.16
N GLN A 719 -34.15 -10.20 -2.13
CA GLN A 719 -33.93 -10.74 -3.46
C GLN A 719 -32.48 -11.17 -3.63
N ARG A 720 -32.29 -12.48 -3.86
CA ARG A 720 -30.99 -13.12 -4.07
C ARG A 720 -30.70 -13.23 -5.56
N ILE A 721 -29.60 -12.62 -5.98
CA ILE A 721 -29.18 -12.54 -7.37
C ILE A 721 -27.83 -13.21 -7.52
N LEU A 722 -27.68 -14.02 -8.57
CA LEU A 722 -26.39 -14.56 -8.97
C LEU A 722 -25.79 -13.67 -10.06
N LEU A 723 -24.61 -13.09 -9.84
CA LEU A 723 -23.80 -12.46 -10.88
C LEU A 723 -22.65 -13.41 -11.22
N PHE A 724 -22.68 -13.99 -12.43
CA PHE A 724 -21.81 -15.12 -12.77
C PHE A 724 -21.11 -14.95 -14.12
N ASN A 725 -19.85 -15.35 -14.14
CA ASN A 725 -19.11 -15.62 -15.36
C ASN A 725 -18.00 -16.63 -15.08
N CYS A 726 -17.67 -17.49 -16.04
CA CYS A 726 -16.50 -18.37 -15.97
C CYS A 726 -15.72 -18.32 -17.28
N MET A 727 -14.43 -18.66 -17.25
CA MET A 727 -13.62 -18.76 -18.47
C MET A 727 -14.10 -19.92 -19.34
N SER A 728 -13.91 -19.84 -20.65
CA SER A 728 -14.33 -20.89 -21.62
C SER A 728 -13.60 -22.22 -21.48
N VAL A 729 -12.47 -22.24 -20.77
CA VAL A 729 -11.75 -23.48 -20.39
C VAL A 729 -12.40 -24.20 -19.20
N ARG A 730 -13.41 -23.60 -18.57
CA ARG A 730 -14.18 -24.20 -17.48
C ARG A 730 -15.54 -24.63 -18.01
N ASP A 731 -16.06 -25.73 -17.47
CA ASP A 731 -17.36 -26.27 -17.86
C ASP A 731 -18.48 -25.73 -16.95
N PRO A 732 -19.33 -24.80 -17.44
CA PRO A 732 -20.45 -24.28 -16.65
C PRO A 732 -21.49 -25.36 -16.29
N GLN A 733 -21.56 -26.48 -17.03
CA GLN A 733 -22.46 -27.59 -16.71
C GLN A 733 -22.02 -28.37 -15.47
N LEU A 734 -20.75 -28.26 -15.06
CA LEU A 734 -20.26 -28.81 -13.80
C LEU A 734 -20.33 -27.79 -12.67
N LEU A 735 -20.11 -26.50 -12.96
CA LEU A 735 -20.03 -25.46 -11.93
C LEU A 735 -21.41 -25.04 -11.39
N LEU A 736 -22.34 -24.67 -12.28
CA LEU A 736 -23.64 -24.11 -11.88
C LEU A 736 -24.50 -25.11 -11.09
N PRO A 737 -24.61 -26.40 -11.45
CA PRO A 737 -25.40 -27.34 -10.66
C PRO A 737 -24.86 -27.55 -9.26
N ARG A 738 -23.53 -27.58 -9.10
CA ARG A 738 -22.89 -27.75 -7.78
C ARG A 738 -23.18 -26.57 -6.87
N LEU A 739 -23.05 -25.35 -7.39
CA LEU A 739 -23.42 -24.12 -6.68
C LEU A 739 -24.90 -24.14 -6.28
N LEU A 740 -25.79 -24.39 -7.25
CA LEU A 740 -27.24 -24.36 -7.04
C LEU A 740 -27.73 -25.41 -6.05
N ASN A 741 -27.26 -26.65 -6.19
CA ASN A 741 -27.66 -27.75 -5.31
C ASN A 741 -27.17 -27.52 -3.87
N ALA A 742 -25.95 -27.00 -3.70
CA ALA A 742 -25.41 -26.68 -2.39
C ALA A 742 -26.13 -25.49 -1.74
N CYS A 743 -26.51 -24.45 -2.50
CA CYS A 743 -27.37 -23.38 -1.96
C CYS A 743 -28.76 -23.94 -1.58
N ALA A 744 -29.36 -24.75 -2.44
CA ALA A 744 -30.69 -25.32 -2.23
C ALA A 744 -30.75 -26.24 -1.00
N SER A 745 -29.70 -27.02 -0.72
CA SER A 745 -29.62 -27.84 0.49
C SER A 745 -29.57 -27.03 1.79
N HIS A 746 -29.23 -25.74 1.71
CA HIS A 746 -29.27 -24.78 2.81
C HIS A 746 -30.48 -23.82 2.73
N GLY A 747 -31.47 -24.13 1.87
CA GLY A 747 -32.70 -23.35 1.71
C GLY A 747 -32.54 -22.02 0.98
N ILE A 748 -31.43 -21.84 0.26
CA ILE A 748 -31.13 -20.62 -0.50
C ILE A 748 -31.41 -20.84 -1.99
N TYR A 749 -32.25 -19.96 -2.55
CA TYR A 749 -32.61 -19.98 -3.96
C TYR A 749 -32.40 -18.59 -4.56
N PHE A 750 -31.80 -18.55 -5.75
CA PHE A 750 -31.64 -17.32 -6.53
C PHE A 750 -32.90 -17.04 -7.34
N GLN A 751 -33.40 -15.80 -7.28
CA GLN A 751 -34.56 -15.36 -8.06
C GLN A 751 -34.15 -14.92 -9.48
N LYS A 752 -32.90 -14.48 -9.65
CA LYS A 752 -32.38 -13.97 -10.93
C LYS A 752 -30.90 -14.30 -11.09
N ALA A 753 -30.47 -14.57 -12.31
CA ALA A 753 -29.06 -14.67 -12.67
C ALA A 753 -28.66 -13.64 -13.74
N LEU A 754 -27.53 -12.99 -13.53
CA LEU A 754 -26.93 -11.99 -14.40
C LEU A 754 -25.64 -12.55 -14.97
N PHE A 755 -25.53 -12.56 -16.29
CA PHE A 755 -24.34 -13.02 -17.01
C PHE A 755 -23.67 -11.84 -17.69
N VAL A 756 -22.39 -11.64 -17.39
CA VAL A 756 -21.60 -10.51 -17.87
C VAL A 756 -20.27 -10.99 -18.46
N PRO A 757 -19.73 -10.33 -19.50
CA PRO A 757 -18.38 -10.60 -19.97
C PRO A 757 -17.35 -10.11 -18.95
N ASN A 758 -16.17 -10.75 -18.93
CA ASN A 758 -15.03 -10.24 -18.17
C ASN A 758 -14.54 -8.93 -18.80
N GLN A 759 -14.18 -7.93 -17.99
CA GLN A 759 -13.51 -6.74 -18.49
C GLN A 759 -11.99 -6.94 -18.48
N SER A 760 -11.46 -7.53 -17.41
CA SER A 760 -10.03 -7.86 -17.31
C SER A 760 -9.70 -9.18 -18.02
N LEU A 761 -8.57 -9.21 -18.71
CA LEU A 761 -8.00 -10.41 -19.34
C LEU A 761 -6.86 -10.99 -18.50
N PHE A 762 -6.81 -12.31 -18.35
CA PHE A 762 -5.76 -13.00 -17.56
C PHE A 762 -4.34 -12.84 -18.12
N ASN A 763 -4.21 -12.44 -19.39
CA ASN A 763 -2.95 -12.33 -20.13
C ASN A 763 -2.53 -10.88 -20.38
N LYS A 764 -3.09 -9.92 -19.64
CA LYS A 764 -2.76 -8.50 -19.77
C LYS A 764 -2.81 -7.80 -18.41
N VAL A 765 -1.91 -6.86 -18.19
CA VAL A 765 -1.83 -6.02 -16.98
C VAL A 765 -1.86 -4.55 -17.42
N GLY A 766 -2.33 -3.64 -16.56
CA GLY A 766 -2.37 -2.20 -16.87
C GLY A 766 -3.52 -1.77 -17.77
N SER A 767 -3.37 -0.63 -18.47
CA SER A 767 -4.39 -0.05 -19.35
C SER A 767 -4.79 -0.99 -20.50
N HIS A 768 -3.90 -1.90 -20.89
CA HIS A 768 -4.17 -2.95 -21.87
C HIS A 768 -5.03 -4.12 -21.35
N ALA A 769 -5.21 -4.28 -20.02
CA ALA A 769 -6.09 -5.30 -19.45
C ALA A 769 -7.57 -5.04 -19.76
N LEU A 770 -7.92 -3.79 -20.10
CA LEU A 770 -9.25 -3.39 -20.56
C LEU A 770 -9.38 -3.61 -22.08
N PRO A 771 -10.56 -3.96 -22.60
CA PRO A 771 -10.78 -4.04 -24.04
C PRO A 771 -10.60 -2.66 -24.68
N THR A 772 -9.89 -2.58 -25.80
CA THR A 772 -9.85 -1.37 -26.66
C THR A 772 -11.27 -1.02 -27.11
N SER A 773 -11.59 0.27 -27.17
CA SER A 773 -12.89 0.83 -27.58
C SER A 773 -13.51 0.07 -28.77
N GLU A 774 -14.74 -0.41 -28.51
CA GLU A 774 -15.66 -1.22 -29.32
C GLU A 774 -15.29 -1.53 -30.79
N PRO A 775 -15.07 -2.82 -31.07
CA PRO A 775 -15.94 -3.59 -31.95
C PRO A 775 -16.92 -4.40 -31.08
N GLN A 776 -18.14 -4.64 -31.58
CA GLN A 776 -19.24 -5.33 -30.89
C GLN A 776 -18.76 -6.43 -29.92
N VAL A 777 -19.06 -6.28 -28.63
CA VAL A 777 -18.73 -7.29 -27.62
C VAL A 777 -19.45 -8.59 -27.97
N ASP A 778 -18.70 -9.65 -28.25
CA ASP A 778 -19.28 -10.97 -28.49
C ASP A 778 -19.84 -11.55 -27.19
N LEU A 779 -21.17 -11.63 -27.11
CA LEU A 779 -21.92 -12.17 -25.97
C LEU A 779 -22.32 -13.65 -26.18
N SER A 780 -21.76 -14.33 -27.19
CA SER A 780 -22.05 -15.74 -27.47
C SER A 780 -21.79 -16.65 -26.26
N TRP A 781 -20.71 -16.38 -25.52
CA TRP A 781 -20.38 -17.11 -24.31
C TRP A 781 -21.38 -16.83 -23.18
N GLN A 782 -21.71 -15.58 -22.91
CA GLN A 782 -22.71 -15.23 -21.88
C GLN A 782 -24.10 -15.82 -22.19
N ARG A 783 -24.50 -15.85 -23.47
CA ARG A 783 -25.72 -16.55 -23.91
C ARG A 783 -25.63 -18.07 -23.73
N THR A 784 -24.43 -18.64 -23.78
CA THR A 784 -24.22 -20.07 -23.48
C THR A 784 -24.40 -20.33 -21.98
N LEU A 785 -23.82 -19.49 -21.12
CA LEU A 785 -24.04 -19.56 -19.67
C LEU A 785 -25.52 -19.40 -19.31
N GLN A 786 -26.21 -18.44 -19.94
CA GLN A 786 -27.64 -18.21 -19.77
C GLN A 786 -28.47 -19.45 -20.15
N ARG A 787 -28.18 -20.09 -21.28
CA ARG A 787 -28.86 -21.33 -21.69
C ARG A 787 -28.64 -22.47 -20.71
N VAL A 788 -27.43 -22.64 -20.19
CA VAL A 788 -27.14 -23.65 -19.16
C VAL A 788 -27.98 -23.39 -17.90
N TRP A 789 -28.03 -22.15 -17.43
CA TRP A 789 -28.87 -21.74 -16.30
C TRP A 789 -30.35 -22.03 -16.51
N GLU A 790 -30.90 -21.60 -17.66
CA GLU A 790 -32.32 -21.81 -17.99
C GLU A 790 -32.67 -23.30 -18.04
N ASN A 791 -31.83 -24.11 -18.68
CA ASN A 791 -32.01 -25.57 -18.74
C ASN A 791 -32.05 -26.20 -17.36
N LEU A 792 -31.24 -25.74 -16.40
CA LEU A 792 -31.25 -26.23 -15.03
C LEU A 792 -32.56 -25.87 -14.30
N LEU A 793 -33.09 -24.67 -14.51
CA LEU A 793 -34.39 -24.28 -13.95
C LEU A 793 -35.55 -25.07 -14.57
N PHE A 794 -35.51 -25.35 -15.88
CA PHE A 794 -36.51 -26.19 -16.55
C PHE A 794 -36.45 -27.64 -16.08
N ALA A 795 -35.25 -28.21 -15.93
CA ALA A 795 -35.07 -29.56 -15.40
C ALA A 795 -35.62 -29.68 -13.96
N ASN A 796 -35.35 -28.70 -13.10
CA ASN A 796 -35.88 -28.68 -11.73
C ASN A 796 -37.41 -28.52 -11.69
N LYS A 797 -38.01 -27.75 -12.61
CA LYS A 797 -39.47 -27.65 -12.76
C LYS A 797 -40.11 -28.95 -13.30
N ALA A 798 -39.44 -29.65 -14.20
CA ALA A 798 -39.90 -30.93 -14.74
C ALA A 798 -39.82 -32.07 -13.70
N ILE A 799 -38.84 -32.02 -12.80
CA ILE A 799 -38.67 -32.97 -11.69
C ILE A 799 -39.62 -32.64 -10.51
N GLY A 800 -39.96 -31.36 -10.30
CA GLY A 800 -40.87 -30.88 -9.26
C GLY A 800 -42.37 -31.09 -9.51
N SER A 801 -42.76 -31.73 -10.61
CA SER A 801 -44.16 -32.06 -10.92
C SER A 801 -44.64 -33.34 -10.20
N ARG A 802 -44.39 -33.44 -8.88
CA ARG A 802 -45.11 -34.44 -8.08
C ARG A 802 -45.36 -34.16 -6.61
N ASP A 803 -44.69 -33.23 -5.94
CA ASP A 803 -45.06 -32.89 -4.56
C ASP A 803 -44.72 -31.43 -4.19
N ALA A 804 -45.73 -30.74 -3.65
CA ALA A 804 -45.72 -29.40 -3.04
C ALA A 804 -45.65 -28.16 -3.97
N ILE A 805 -46.82 -27.77 -4.52
CA ILE A 805 -47.12 -26.37 -4.86
C ILE A 805 -48.22 -25.89 -3.93
N GLY A 806 -47.84 -25.07 -2.94
CA GLY A 806 -48.76 -24.15 -2.30
C GLY A 806 -49.18 -23.09 -3.31
N LYS A 807 -50.49 -22.94 -3.49
CA LYS A 807 -51.13 -21.91 -4.32
C LYS A 807 -50.65 -20.52 -3.89
N ASP A 808 -50.05 -19.77 -4.79
CA ASP A 808 -50.13 -18.30 -4.92
C ASP A 808 -49.17 -17.83 -6.03
N ALA A 809 -49.56 -18.02 -7.30
CA ALA A 809 -48.95 -17.33 -8.45
C ALA A 809 -49.78 -17.57 -9.73
N GLU A 810 -50.99 -17.03 -9.78
CA GLU A 810 -51.64 -16.69 -11.05
C GLU A 810 -52.03 -15.23 -10.97
N TYR A 811 -51.31 -14.32 -11.64
CA TYR A 811 -51.87 -13.16 -12.33
C TYR A 811 -50.80 -12.41 -13.15
N SER A 812 -51.23 -11.98 -14.34
CA SER A 812 -50.64 -11.04 -15.30
C SER A 812 -49.42 -11.45 -16.12
N SER A 813 -49.72 -11.83 -17.36
CA SER A 813 -48.88 -11.68 -18.56
C SER A 813 -48.72 -10.21 -18.97
N ASN A 814 -47.53 -9.87 -19.50
CA ASN A 814 -47.09 -8.63 -20.15
C ASN A 814 -46.37 -7.58 -19.29
N SER A 815 -45.11 -7.85 -18.97
CA SER A 815 -44.02 -6.85 -18.91
C SER A 815 -42.67 -7.55 -19.15
N GLU A 816 -41.67 -6.84 -19.65
CA GLU A 816 -40.30 -7.35 -19.83
C GLU A 816 -39.60 -7.76 -18.52
N ASP A 817 -40.26 -7.57 -17.36
CA ASP A 817 -39.73 -7.85 -16.01
C ASP A 817 -39.74 -9.32 -15.58
N SER A 818 -40.35 -10.24 -16.35
CA SER A 818 -40.54 -11.64 -15.92
C SER A 818 -39.36 -12.60 -16.20
N LYS A 819 -38.22 -12.12 -16.69
CA LYS A 819 -37.07 -12.99 -17.04
C LYS A 819 -36.26 -13.38 -15.80
N THR A 820 -36.08 -14.69 -15.56
CA THR A 820 -35.25 -15.27 -14.48
C THR A 820 -33.75 -15.19 -14.74
N SER A 821 -33.35 -14.71 -15.92
CA SER A 821 -31.97 -14.57 -16.35
C SER A 821 -31.81 -13.33 -17.24
N VAL A 822 -30.66 -12.65 -17.17
CA VAL A 822 -30.33 -11.50 -18.04
C VAL A 822 -28.86 -11.55 -18.46
N VAL A 823 -28.58 -11.22 -19.72
CA VAL A 823 -27.23 -11.00 -20.24
C VAL A 823 -27.01 -9.51 -20.41
N PHE A 824 -25.97 -8.97 -19.77
CA PHE A 824 -25.56 -7.58 -19.97
C PHE A 824 -24.33 -7.51 -20.88
N SER A 825 -24.22 -6.41 -21.61
CA SER A 825 -23.07 -6.14 -22.49
C SER A 825 -21.77 -5.86 -21.71
N SER A 826 -21.86 -5.45 -20.45
CA SER A 826 -20.71 -5.22 -19.58
C SER A 826 -21.10 -5.21 -18.10
N LEU A 827 -20.09 -5.38 -17.24
CA LEU A 827 -20.26 -5.32 -15.79
C LEU A 827 -20.75 -3.94 -15.26
N PRO A 828 -20.26 -2.78 -15.73
CA PRO A 828 -20.78 -1.47 -15.33
C PRO A 828 -22.27 -1.30 -15.63
N VAL A 829 -22.75 -1.83 -16.76
CA VAL A 829 -24.19 -1.79 -17.10
C VAL A 829 -24.99 -2.65 -16.13
N ALA A 830 -24.51 -3.85 -15.80
CA ALA A 830 -25.15 -4.72 -14.81
C ALA A 830 -25.16 -4.09 -13.40
N LEU A 831 -24.05 -3.46 -12.99
CA LEU A 831 -23.93 -2.78 -11.70
C LEU A 831 -24.88 -1.57 -11.62
N LYS A 832 -24.94 -0.77 -12.69
CA LYS A 832 -25.92 0.32 -12.78
C LYS A 832 -27.35 -0.21 -12.64
N TRP A 833 -27.70 -1.27 -13.37
CA TRP A 833 -29.02 -1.88 -13.27
C TRP A 833 -29.35 -2.38 -11.85
N LEU A 834 -28.37 -2.98 -11.15
CA LEU A 834 -28.53 -3.40 -9.75
C LEU A 834 -28.78 -2.21 -8.82
N ARG A 835 -28.03 -1.11 -8.99
CA ARG A 835 -28.19 0.12 -8.20
C ARG A 835 -29.55 0.76 -8.45
N ASP A 836 -29.94 0.92 -9.71
CA ASP A 836 -31.23 1.49 -10.12
C ASP A 836 -32.38 0.62 -9.55
N SER A 837 -32.30 -0.71 -9.70
CA SER A 837 -33.31 -1.65 -9.18
C SER A 837 -33.45 -1.59 -7.65
N SER A 838 -32.32 -1.44 -6.94
CA SER A 838 -32.31 -1.32 -5.48
C SER A 838 -32.88 0.02 -5.01
N GLN A 839 -32.68 1.10 -5.78
CA GLN A 839 -33.24 2.42 -5.47
C GLN A 839 -34.74 2.51 -5.75
N GLU A 840 -35.22 1.84 -6.80
CA GLU A 840 -36.64 1.73 -7.14
C GLU A 840 -37.40 0.87 -6.10
N ASN A 841 -36.75 -0.16 -5.55
CA ASN A 841 -37.35 -1.10 -4.61
C ASN A 841 -36.74 -0.97 -3.20
N ARG A 842 -36.91 0.20 -2.56
CA ARG A 842 -36.33 0.49 -1.22
C ARG A 842 -36.81 -0.42 -0.08
N SER A 843 -37.86 -1.22 -0.30
CA SER A 843 -38.36 -2.21 0.66
C SER A 843 -37.76 -3.61 0.47
N ILE A 844 -36.90 -3.79 -0.54
CA ILE A 844 -36.27 -5.07 -0.87
C ILE A 844 -34.76 -4.97 -0.63
N ARG A 845 -34.22 -5.96 0.09
CA ARG A 845 -32.76 -6.11 0.23
C ARG A 845 -32.21 -6.96 -0.90
N PHE A 846 -31.26 -6.41 -1.67
CA PHE A 846 -30.60 -7.11 -2.76
C PHE A 846 -29.33 -7.78 -2.27
N GLN A 847 -29.29 -9.11 -2.32
CA GLN A 847 -28.16 -9.94 -1.93
C GLN A 847 -27.55 -10.58 -3.17
N VAL A 848 -26.42 -10.08 -3.63
CA VAL A 848 -25.80 -10.46 -4.91
C VAL A 848 -24.58 -11.35 -4.66
N LEU A 849 -24.65 -12.62 -5.03
CA LEU A 849 -23.47 -13.50 -5.07
C LEU A 849 -22.70 -13.28 -6.37
N VAL A 850 -21.41 -12.99 -6.27
CA VAL A 850 -20.51 -12.73 -7.40
C VAL A 850 -19.44 -13.81 -7.40
N THR A 851 -19.50 -14.71 -8.39
CA THR A 851 -18.60 -15.88 -8.44
C THR A 851 -18.38 -16.42 -9.86
N GLY A 852 -17.60 -17.49 -9.99
CA GLY A 852 -17.26 -18.14 -11.28
C GLY A 852 -15.90 -17.75 -11.85
N SER A 853 -15.37 -16.60 -11.43
CA SER A 853 -14.11 -16.07 -11.94
C SER A 853 -13.50 -15.07 -10.96
N LEU A 854 -12.21 -15.20 -10.69
CA LEU A 854 -11.43 -14.17 -9.97
C LEU A 854 -11.44 -12.83 -10.72
N HIS A 855 -11.49 -12.84 -12.06
CA HIS A 855 -11.55 -11.60 -12.85
C HIS A 855 -12.86 -10.85 -12.63
N LEU A 856 -13.99 -11.56 -12.56
CA LEU A 856 -15.29 -10.94 -12.32
C LEU A 856 -15.31 -10.27 -10.94
N VAL A 857 -14.79 -10.96 -9.92
CA VAL A 857 -14.69 -10.42 -8.56
C VAL A 857 -13.77 -9.19 -8.53
N GLY A 858 -12.58 -9.26 -9.14
CA GLY A 858 -11.65 -8.13 -9.21
C GLY A 858 -12.21 -6.93 -9.97
N ASP A 859 -12.86 -7.16 -11.11
CA ASP A 859 -13.52 -6.12 -11.91
C ASP A 859 -14.62 -5.41 -11.11
N LEU A 860 -15.41 -6.16 -10.35
CA LEU A 860 -16.45 -5.57 -9.51
C LEU A 860 -15.86 -4.75 -8.35
N ILE A 861 -14.87 -5.28 -7.62
CA ILE A 861 -14.22 -4.53 -6.53
C ILE A 861 -13.61 -3.23 -7.07
N ARG A 862 -12.99 -3.28 -8.26
CA ARG A 862 -12.45 -2.09 -8.92
C ARG A 862 -13.54 -1.04 -9.21
N LEU A 863 -14.74 -1.47 -9.60
CA LEU A 863 -15.87 -0.57 -9.84
C LEU A 863 -16.52 -0.05 -8.54
N LEU A 864 -16.55 -0.86 -7.47
CA LEU A 864 -17.09 -0.44 -6.18
C LEU A 864 -16.18 0.55 -5.42
N LYS A 865 -14.87 0.55 -5.72
CA LYS A 865 -13.89 1.50 -5.16
C LYS A 865 -13.81 2.84 -5.90
N LYS A 866 -14.46 2.94 -7.07
CA LYS A 866 -14.56 4.19 -7.86
C LYS A 866 -15.85 4.89 -7.50
#